data_AF-A0A7L7KX75-F1
#
_entry.id   AF-A0A7L7KX75-F1
#
_cell.length_a   1.000
_cell.length_b   1.000
_cell.length_c   1.000
_cell.angle_alpha   90.00
_cell.angle_beta   90.00
_cell.angle_gamma   90.00
#
_symmetry.space_group_name_H-M   'P 1'
#
loop_
_entity.id
_entity.type
_entity.pdbx_description
1 polymer ?
#
loop_
_entity_poly.entity_id
_entity_poly.type
_entity_poly.pdbx_seq_one_letter_code
_entity_poly.pdbx_strand_id
1 'polypeptide(L)'
;MKNTYAVVDLETTNSNWHDNGRIIQFGCALIENGEITHIYDQKINPKVPIPNRITALTGLSDEDVKDSPTFEEVAPDIFKLLKNRVFIAHNVNFDLTFLNREFKRIGMNQLNVKAIDTVELSQILFPTISSYKLQDLTRYLSIVHKNPHSANSDAHVTAELFLVILKRVQQLPLDTLRLLAKFGKNTLRETDLVFKTILEEREKNARTEVLPAYLYERGGLILRKKDFHVSEQIDHSTKYPRSKEAKKALLDGILDYRVNQSNLMDNIYKASQHRDKYKKWNLIEAPTGAGKTLGYLLPLSYLINSDQKLVIATTTKVLQQQIVEQSIPLLNQVTGNNYHAEIVKSSYNFIDLDRFSEALDNYRLHSHTAILKMKIIVWLTMTTTGDLSELHLTNYSSPLFSIIRHRGEPKENSIYSNDDFWLYQQNRYLESKILVTNQSFLARHLDSQFWGGNSYLVIDEANHFAGSLRDASSPTIDFLKLNEYVKKISDILYQNRVTLRYAFTEVTTQLWNYQDLQTMETHFQAVDELMERIEYNIFGNYIRNKVRFKDRQEFVSILDSSNEFGKDNNQLTELLSDLIVELSLISNRVETLFDQYNFQKNFISVELSKVISNLTIENAKLRTVLKNLDELLQALQSPDNKFGLQLEMRDYYDPKTLKISWRQYDIRDLIADTTDRFSQIFAIGAAITIQKDFSHFILDTQLNQNQINQMVILPDMNSISKNSKIYLPANLPDIQSLNSEEYFDMVTGYIVDVLDNLDHQTMILFNSLNTLAKVYERLMETDVKEKWEILAQGVTGSNEKIKKRFAIGRRSVLLGANSFWEGVDFPKKVLEILIVTRIPFESPEQPDVKIKQDILKQQDLNVFKVDSLPNAILQLRQGLGRLIRTPNDRGVILLLDNRILTKNYGKTILDSLPKGLPVINEDMDSIKKDINDFLN
;
A
#
# COMPACT_ATOMS: atom_id res chain seq x y z
N MET A 1 -18.55 -39.17 13.00
CA MET A 1 -17.92 -39.83 14.18
C MET A 1 -17.79 -38.79 15.26
N LYS A 2 -18.07 -39.12 16.54
CA LYS A 2 -17.84 -38.23 17.69
C LYS A 2 -16.32 -38.04 17.90
N ASN A 3 -15.67 -37.26 17.05
CA ASN A 3 -14.26 -36.94 17.22
C ASN A 3 -14.13 -36.15 18.53
N THR A 4 -13.24 -36.62 19.40
CA THR A 4 -12.82 -35.89 20.59
C THR A 4 -11.61 -35.05 20.21
N TYR A 5 -11.70 -33.75 20.46
CA TYR A 5 -10.63 -32.80 20.14
C TYR A 5 -9.92 -32.36 21.42
N ALA A 6 -8.62 -32.13 21.31
CA ALA A 6 -7.81 -31.52 22.35
C ALA A 6 -7.19 -30.24 21.79
N VAL A 7 -7.69 -29.10 22.24
CA VAL A 7 -7.18 -27.78 21.88
C VAL A 7 -6.09 -27.42 22.85
N VAL A 8 -4.88 -27.15 22.38
CA VAL A 8 -3.69 -26.98 23.19
C VAL A 8 -3.06 -25.63 22.91
N ASP A 9 -2.56 -25.00 23.98
CA ASP A 9 -1.76 -23.79 23.94
C ASP A 9 -0.60 -23.95 24.95
N LEU A 10 0.59 -23.48 24.57
CA LEU A 10 1.81 -23.60 25.37
C LEU A 10 2.45 -22.24 25.63
N GLU A 11 2.78 -21.98 26.89
CA GLU A 11 3.71 -20.91 27.23
C GLU A 11 5.13 -21.46 27.37
N THR A 12 6.12 -20.73 26.85
CA THR A 12 7.50 -21.21 26.73
C THR A 12 8.53 -20.15 27.12
N THR A 13 9.71 -20.58 27.61
CA THR A 13 10.81 -19.66 27.99
C THR A 13 11.48 -18.97 26.81
N ASN A 14 11.11 -19.29 25.57
CA ASN A 14 11.57 -18.66 24.33
C ASN A 14 10.43 -18.63 23.31
N SER A 15 10.45 -17.63 22.42
CA SER A 15 9.44 -17.46 21.36
C SER A 15 9.65 -18.34 20.12
N ASN A 16 10.70 -19.17 20.08
CA ASN A 16 11.02 -20.01 18.94
C ASN A 16 11.34 -21.44 19.38
N TRP A 17 10.82 -22.43 18.67
CA TRP A 17 10.94 -23.85 19.02
C TRP A 17 12.31 -24.45 18.73
N HIS A 18 13.15 -23.77 17.97
CA HIS A 18 14.53 -24.20 17.68
C HIS A 18 15.51 -23.85 18.80
N ASP A 19 15.20 -22.82 19.58
CA ASP A 19 16.03 -22.38 20.68
C ASP A 19 15.75 -23.27 21.88
N ASN A 20 16.76 -23.52 22.71
CA ASN A 20 16.76 -24.51 23.81
C ASN A 20 15.78 -24.18 24.97
N GLY A 21 14.67 -23.48 24.70
CA GLY A 21 13.63 -23.12 25.66
C GLY A 21 12.87 -24.32 26.20
N ARG A 22 12.05 -24.07 27.21
CA ARG A 22 11.29 -25.07 27.98
C ARG A 22 9.83 -24.63 28.10
N ILE A 23 8.92 -25.57 28.31
CA ILE A 23 7.51 -25.28 28.57
C ILE A 23 7.37 -24.80 30.02
N ILE A 24 6.66 -23.69 30.22
CA ILE A 24 6.36 -23.12 31.54
C ILE A 24 4.88 -23.26 31.92
N GLN A 25 3.99 -23.40 30.93
CA GLN A 25 2.58 -23.72 31.16
C GLN A 25 2.04 -24.55 30.01
N PHE A 26 1.19 -25.53 30.34
CA PHE A 26 0.42 -26.33 29.40
C PHE A 26 -1.07 -26.06 29.63
N GLY A 27 -1.73 -25.48 28.64
CA GLY A 27 -3.19 -25.31 28.63
C GLY A 27 -3.82 -26.28 27.63
N CYS A 28 -4.91 -26.94 28.02
CA CYS A 28 -5.67 -27.79 27.10
C CYS A 28 -7.18 -27.78 27.36
N ALA A 29 -7.98 -27.48 26.33
CA ALA A 29 -9.42 -27.61 26.37
C ALA A 29 -9.88 -28.85 25.58
N LEU A 30 -10.70 -29.70 26.20
CA LEU A 30 -11.31 -30.86 25.56
C LEU A 30 -12.67 -30.51 24.97
N ILE A 31 -12.88 -30.89 23.71
CA ILE A 31 -14.18 -30.77 23.03
C ILE A 31 -14.73 -32.16 22.77
N GLU A 32 -15.92 -32.43 23.31
CA GLU A 32 -16.65 -33.68 23.10
C GLU A 32 -18.08 -33.36 22.68
N ASN A 33 -18.58 -34.00 21.61
CA ASN A 33 -19.92 -33.75 21.06
C ASN A 33 -20.21 -32.27 20.69
N GLY A 34 -19.17 -31.48 20.40
CA GLY A 34 -19.32 -30.07 20.05
C GLY A 34 -19.40 -29.11 21.23
N GLU A 35 -19.18 -29.60 22.46
CA GLU A 35 -19.15 -28.80 23.68
C GLU A 35 -17.78 -28.88 24.34
N ILE A 36 -17.33 -27.79 24.97
CA ILE A 36 -16.11 -27.77 25.77
C ILE A 36 -16.43 -28.44 27.11
N THR A 37 -15.90 -29.63 27.36
CA THR A 37 -16.26 -30.43 28.55
C THR A 37 -15.30 -30.21 29.71
N HIS A 38 -14.00 -30.03 29.42
CA HIS A 38 -12.95 -29.90 30.43
C HIS A 38 -11.85 -28.94 29.98
N ILE A 39 -11.26 -28.23 30.94
CA ILE A 39 -10.07 -27.38 30.76
C ILE A 39 -8.99 -27.89 31.71
N TYR A 40 -7.84 -28.22 31.16
CA TYR A 40 -6.62 -28.61 31.86
C TYR A 40 -5.67 -27.41 31.87
N ASP A 41 -5.12 -27.12 33.03
CA ASP A 41 -4.16 -26.04 33.23
C ASP A 41 -3.03 -26.57 34.13
N GLN A 42 -1.81 -26.57 33.61
CA GLN A 42 -0.65 -27.09 34.31
C GLN A 42 0.53 -26.13 34.15
N LYS A 43 0.89 -25.43 35.23
CA LYS A 43 2.19 -24.76 35.33
C LYS A 43 3.30 -25.81 35.44
N ILE A 44 4.44 -25.53 34.83
CA ILE A 44 5.55 -26.50 34.73
C ILE A 44 6.84 -25.78 35.13
N ASN A 45 7.61 -26.39 36.04
CA ASN A 45 8.93 -25.89 36.37
C ASN A 45 9.92 -26.19 35.23
N PRO A 46 10.45 -25.18 34.52
CA PRO A 46 11.31 -25.38 33.34
C PRO A 46 12.75 -25.79 33.69
N LYS A 47 13.15 -25.72 34.98
CA LYS A 47 14.53 -25.90 35.47
C LYS A 47 15.57 -24.97 34.81
N VAL A 48 15.13 -23.91 34.15
CA VAL A 48 15.97 -22.86 33.56
C VAL A 48 15.33 -21.49 33.85
N PRO A 49 16.12 -20.41 33.99
CA PRO A 49 15.57 -19.08 34.26
C PRO A 49 14.60 -18.60 33.16
N ILE A 50 13.50 -17.96 33.55
CA ILE A 50 12.56 -17.33 32.63
C ILE A 50 13.04 -15.91 32.30
N PRO A 51 13.29 -15.57 31.02
CA PRO A 51 13.71 -14.21 30.66
C PRO A 51 12.65 -13.14 30.99
N ASN A 52 13.07 -11.97 31.48
CA ASN A 52 12.17 -10.85 31.83
C ASN A 52 11.18 -10.48 30.70
N ARG A 53 11.61 -10.61 29.44
CA ARG A 53 10.75 -10.38 28.28
C ARG A 53 9.58 -11.37 28.21
N ILE A 54 9.79 -12.65 28.56
CA ILE A 54 8.75 -13.67 28.58
C ILE A 54 7.83 -13.45 29.78
N THR A 55 8.37 -13.08 30.94
CA THR A 55 7.55 -12.70 32.11
C THR A 55 6.66 -11.50 31.81
N ALA A 56 7.16 -10.51 31.07
CA ALA A 56 6.34 -9.37 30.62
C ALA A 56 5.25 -9.75 29.61
N LEU A 57 5.42 -10.86 28.87
CA LEU A 57 4.44 -11.34 27.88
C LEU A 57 3.38 -12.26 28.48
N THR A 58 3.78 -13.16 29.37
CA THR A 58 2.97 -14.27 29.90
C THR A 58 2.48 -14.02 31.33
N GLY A 59 3.08 -13.05 32.02
CA GLY A 59 2.85 -12.81 33.45
C GLY A 59 3.46 -13.87 34.37
N LEU A 60 4.17 -14.88 33.85
CA LEU A 60 4.79 -15.95 34.64
C LEU A 60 6.27 -15.63 34.96
N SER A 61 6.59 -15.60 36.25
CA SER A 61 7.95 -15.45 36.76
C SER A 61 8.54 -16.80 37.22
N ASP A 62 9.85 -16.84 37.47
CA ASP A 62 10.51 -18.02 38.07
C ASP A 62 9.87 -18.42 39.41
N GLU A 63 9.34 -17.45 40.16
CA GLU A 63 8.73 -17.67 41.47
C GLU A 63 7.36 -18.34 41.36
N ASP A 64 6.62 -18.08 40.28
CA ASP A 64 5.29 -18.65 40.02
C ASP A 64 5.31 -20.13 39.65
N VAL A 65 6.44 -20.62 39.11
CA VAL A 65 6.58 -22.00 38.61
C VAL A 65 7.54 -22.84 39.46
N LYS A 66 8.19 -22.25 40.47
CA LYS A 66 9.21 -22.90 41.29
C LYS A 66 8.73 -24.19 41.94
N ASP A 67 7.53 -24.15 42.54
CA ASP A 67 6.92 -25.29 43.24
C ASP A 67 6.01 -26.13 42.33
N SER A 68 5.96 -25.81 41.03
CA SER A 68 5.19 -26.58 40.04
C SER A 68 5.93 -27.87 39.67
N PRO A 69 5.23 -28.93 39.25
CA PRO A 69 5.86 -30.16 38.81
C PRO A 69 6.72 -29.94 37.56
N THR A 70 7.72 -30.78 37.36
CA THR A 70 8.61 -30.70 36.21
C THR A 70 7.99 -31.37 35.00
N PHE A 71 8.45 -31.06 33.78
CA PHE A 71 7.89 -31.68 32.57
C PHE A 71 7.98 -33.21 32.63
N GLU A 72 9.04 -33.77 33.21
CA GLU A 72 9.22 -35.22 33.40
C GLU A 72 8.08 -35.86 34.21
N GLU A 73 7.54 -35.14 35.20
CA GLU A 73 6.50 -35.63 36.10
C GLU A 73 5.11 -35.60 35.42
N VAL A 74 4.82 -34.55 34.64
CA VAL A 74 3.51 -34.36 33.99
C VAL A 74 3.40 -34.97 32.59
N ALA A 75 4.53 -35.28 31.95
CA ALA A 75 4.55 -35.79 30.58
C ALA A 75 3.72 -37.06 30.33
N PRO A 76 3.71 -38.09 31.21
CA PRO A 76 2.87 -39.27 31.02
C PRO A 76 1.38 -38.96 30.96
N ASP A 77 0.91 -38.02 31.79
CA ASP A 77 -0.49 -37.61 31.86
C ASP A 77 -0.88 -36.77 30.65
N ILE A 78 -0.03 -35.81 30.24
CA ILE A 78 -0.24 -35.04 29.01
C ILE A 78 -0.27 -35.96 27.78
N PHE A 79 0.64 -36.94 27.70
CA PHE A 79 0.67 -37.90 26.60
C PHE A 79 -0.63 -38.73 26.54
N LYS A 80 -1.11 -39.23 27.69
CA LYS A 80 -2.36 -39.98 27.79
C LYS A 80 -3.58 -39.12 27.49
N LEU A 81 -3.58 -37.85 27.90
CA LEU A 81 -4.62 -36.87 27.63
C LEU A 81 -4.76 -36.62 26.13
N LEU A 82 -3.66 -36.51 25.38
CA LEU A 82 -3.70 -36.18 23.95
C LEU A 82 -3.82 -37.41 23.04
N LYS A 83 -3.43 -38.60 23.52
CA LYS A 83 -3.50 -39.84 22.75
C LYS A 83 -4.94 -40.13 22.29
N ASN A 84 -5.07 -40.54 21.02
CA ASN A 84 -6.35 -40.84 20.35
C ASN A 84 -7.32 -39.64 20.19
N ARG A 85 -6.88 -38.41 20.45
CA ARG A 85 -7.64 -37.18 20.17
C ARG A 85 -7.04 -36.46 18.96
N VAL A 86 -7.84 -35.64 18.29
CA VAL A 86 -7.32 -34.72 17.26
C VAL A 86 -6.77 -33.49 17.96
N PHE A 87 -5.48 -33.21 17.75
CA PHE A 87 -4.77 -32.08 18.32
C PHE A 87 -5.12 -30.79 17.57
N ILE A 88 -5.45 -29.72 18.28
CA ILE A 88 -5.78 -28.42 17.70
C ILE A 88 -4.93 -27.36 18.38
N ALA A 89 -4.40 -26.41 17.62
CA ALA A 89 -3.74 -25.24 18.20
C ALA A 89 -3.88 -24.00 17.32
N HIS A 90 -3.51 -22.84 17.86
CA HIS A 90 -3.45 -21.56 17.15
C HIS A 90 -2.06 -21.26 16.58
N ASN A 91 -1.35 -22.32 16.16
CA ASN A 91 -0.17 -22.40 15.30
C ASN A 91 0.41 -23.81 15.50
N VAL A 92 -0.19 -24.81 14.87
CA VAL A 92 0.01 -26.22 15.25
C VAL A 92 1.45 -26.70 15.10
N ASN A 93 2.21 -26.09 14.18
CA ASN A 93 3.62 -26.41 13.98
C ASN A 93 4.53 -25.84 15.08
N PHE A 94 4.06 -24.87 15.85
CA PHE A 94 4.73 -24.44 17.08
C PHE A 94 4.41 -25.43 18.20
N ASP A 95 3.16 -25.52 18.63
CA ASP A 95 2.76 -26.24 19.86
C ASP A 95 3.09 -27.74 19.80
N LEU A 96 2.66 -28.43 18.73
CA LEU A 96 2.87 -29.87 18.61
C LEU A 96 4.35 -30.23 18.46
N THR A 97 5.10 -29.41 17.72
CA THR A 97 6.54 -29.64 17.52
C THR A 97 7.31 -29.41 18.82
N PHE A 98 6.98 -28.35 19.56
CA PHE A 98 7.62 -28.03 20.84
C PHE A 98 7.33 -29.12 21.87
N LEU A 99 6.07 -29.56 21.97
CA LEU A 99 5.67 -30.64 22.87
C LEU A 99 6.37 -31.96 22.53
N ASN A 100 6.44 -32.33 21.25
CA ASN A 100 7.13 -33.53 20.79
C ASN A 100 8.64 -33.49 21.04
N ARG A 101 9.24 -32.30 21.00
CA ARG A 101 10.65 -32.09 21.34
C ARG A 101 10.88 -32.30 22.84
N GLU A 102 10.00 -31.78 23.70
CA GLU A 102 10.08 -32.01 25.14
C GLU A 102 9.86 -33.49 25.51
N PHE A 103 8.92 -34.19 24.86
CA PHE A 103 8.79 -35.65 25.02
C PHE A 103 10.09 -36.39 24.63
N LYS A 104 10.69 -36.03 23.49
CA LYS A 104 11.94 -36.64 23.05
C LYS A 104 13.10 -36.36 24.01
N ARG A 105 13.15 -35.16 24.61
CA ARG A 105 14.19 -34.75 25.57
C ARG A 105 14.23 -35.69 26.78
N ILE A 106 13.08 -36.15 27.25
CA ILE A 106 12.95 -37.02 28.42
C ILE A 106 12.92 -38.53 28.06
N GLY A 107 13.21 -38.87 26.79
CA GLY A 107 13.24 -40.26 26.32
C GLY A 107 11.88 -40.87 26.00
N MET A 108 10.79 -40.07 25.98
CA MET A 108 9.47 -40.53 25.56
C MET A 108 9.31 -40.53 24.03
N ASN A 109 8.42 -41.38 23.54
CA ASN A 109 8.03 -41.39 22.14
C ASN A 109 7.32 -40.09 21.75
N GLN A 110 7.48 -39.68 20.49
CA GLN A 110 6.71 -38.57 19.95
C GLN A 110 5.22 -38.92 19.88
N LEU A 111 4.38 -37.92 20.14
CA LEU A 111 2.94 -37.98 19.98
C LEU A 111 2.60 -37.94 18.48
N ASN A 112 2.18 -39.09 17.95
CA ASN A 112 1.72 -39.22 16.58
C ASN A 112 0.18 -39.16 16.54
N VAL A 113 -0.36 -37.94 16.46
CA VAL A 113 -1.79 -37.65 16.42
C VAL A 113 -2.11 -36.80 15.19
N LYS A 114 -3.35 -36.91 14.71
CA LYS A 114 -3.88 -35.99 13.70
C LYS A 114 -3.94 -34.58 14.30
N ALA A 115 -3.61 -33.57 13.51
CA ALA A 115 -3.50 -32.21 13.97
C ALA A 115 -4.16 -31.21 13.03
N ILE A 116 -4.79 -30.17 13.59
CA ILE A 116 -5.51 -29.13 12.88
C ILE A 116 -4.98 -27.75 13.32
N ASP A 117 -4.78 -26.87 12.35
CA ASP A 117 -4.35 -25.50 12.56
C ASP A 117 -5.53 -24.51 12.47
N THR A 118 -5.82 -23.80 13.56
CA THR A 118 -6.92 -22.83 13.56
C THR A 118 -6.59 -21.52 12.85
N VAL A 119 -5.30 -21.16 12.71
CA VAL A 119 -4.88 -19.97 11.95
C VAL A 119 -5.17 -20.20 10.48
N GLU A 120 -4.80 -21.35 9.92
CA GLU A 120 -5.04 -21.68 8.52
C GLU A 120 -6.54 -21.82 8.19
N LEU A 121 -7.33 -22.44 9.08
CA LEU A 121 -8.79 -22.46 8.94
C LEU A 121 -9.39 -21.06 8.98
N SER A 122 -8.96 -20.22 9.93
CA SER A 122 -9.45 -18.85 10.04
C SER A 122 -9.12 -18.04 8.79
N GLN A 123 -7.91 -18.23 8.27
CA GLN A 123 -7.45 -17.65 7.02
C GLN A 123 -8.35 -18.00 5.84
N ILE A 124 -8.77 -19.26 5.70
CA ILE A 124 -9.65 -19.71 4.61
C ILE A 124 -11.07 -19.18 4.80
N LEU A 125 -11.61 -19.24 6.03
CA LEU A 125 -13.03 -19.01 6.28
C LEU A 125 -13.39 -17.55 6.55
N PHE A 126 -12.45 -16.75 7.04
CA PHE A 126 -12.62 -15.32 7.28
C PHE A 126 -11.63 -14.53 6.42
N PRO A 127 -11.71 -14.65 5.09
CA PRO A 127 -10.68 -14.16 4.18
C PRO A 127 -10.54 -12.63 4.18
N THR A 128 -11.50 -11.90 4.75
CA THR A 128 -11.55 -10.44 4.78
C THR A 128 -11.06 -9.80 6.10
N ILE A 129 -10.48 -10.58 7.01
CA ILE A 129 -9.91 -10.03 8.25
C ILE A 129 -8.44 -9.62 8.02
N SER A 130 -8.03 -8.49 8.60
CA SER A 130 -6.68 -7.92 8.43
C SER A 130 -5.59 -8.53 9.33
N SER A 131 -5.98 -9.31 10.35
CA SER A 131 -5.08 -9.97 11.29
C SER A 131 -5.68 -11.30 11.77
N TYR A 132 -4.85 -12.34 11.82
CA TYR A 132 -5.24 -13.68 12.29
C TYR A 132 -4.62 -14.02 13.63
N LYS A 133 -4.19 -13.02 14.41
CA LYS A 133 -3.82 -13.24 15.81
C LYS A 133 -5.08 -13.57 16.61
N LEU A 134 -4.96 -14.47 17.60
CA LEU A 134 -6.08 -14.92 18.43
C LEU A 134 -6.90 -13.75 19.00
N GLN A 135 -6.24 -12.74 19.55
CA GLN A 135 -6.88 -11.56 20.15
C GLN A 135 -7.67 -10.72 19.12
N ASP A 136 -7.18 -10.61 17.90
CA ASP A 136 -7.85 -9.82 16.85
C ASP A 136 -9.07 -10.58 16.30
N LEU A 137 -8.94 -11.90 16.10
CA LEU A 137 -10.03 -12.77 15.66
C LEU A 137 -11.16 -12.86 16.68
N THR A 138 -10.82 -13.00 17.95
CA THR A 138 -11.81 -13.12 19.04
C THR A 138 -12.55 -11.80 19.26
N ARG A 139 -11.85 -10.66 19.17
CA ARG A 139 -12.49 -9.34 19.15
C ARG A 139 -13.44 -9.19 17.95
N TYR A 140 -13.02 -9.59 16.75
CA TYR A 140 -13.86 -9.54 15.56
C TYR A 140 -15.12 -10.41 15.69
N LEU A 141 -14.98 -11.61 16.25
CA LEU A 141 -16.07 -12.56 16.45
C LEU A 141 -16.89 -12.30 17.72
N SER A 142 -16.58 -11.24 18.48
CA SER A 142 -17.22 -10.92 19.77
C SER A 142 -17.16 -12.05 20.80
N ILE A 143 -16.04 -12.79 20.82
CA ILE A 143 -15.74 -13.84 21.80
C ILE A 143 -15.14 -13.18 23.05
N VAL A 144 -15.69 -13.48 24.24
CA VAL A 144 -15.32 -12.78 25.49
C VAL A 144 -14.01 -13.33 26.06
N HIS A 145 -12.96 -12.50 26.03
CA HIS A 145 -11.65 -12.82 26.61
C HIS A 145 -11.56 -12.31 28.05
N LYS A 146 -11.81 -13.17 29.05
CA LYS A 146 -11.81 -12.73 30.47
C LYS A 146 -10.40 -12.46 31.01
N ASN A 147 -9.38 -13.23 30.59
CA ASN A 147 -7.96 -13.04 30.96
C ASN A 147 -7.03 -13.33 29.76
N PRO A 148 -6.60 -12.33 28.97
CA PRO A 148 -5.58 -12.52 27.94
C PRO A 148 -4.22 -12.93 28.53
N HIS A 149 -3.51 -13.87 27.90
CA HIS A 149 -2.10 -14.25 28.19
C HIS A 149 -1.86 -15.33 29.26
N SER A 150 -2.77 -16.28 29.40
CA SER A 150 -2.52 -17.51 30.17
C SER A 150 -2.92 -18.71 29.32
N ALA A 151 -2.08 -19.75 29.23
CA ALA A 151 -2.29 -20.87 28.29
C ALA A 151 -3.67 -21.55 28.42
N ASN A 152 -4.24 -21.63 29.62
CA ASN A 152 -5.58 -22.19 29.83
C ASN A 152 -6.70 -21.32 29.23
N SER A 153 -6.62 -20.01 29.40
CA SER A 153 -7.56 -19.05 28.80
C SER A 153 -7.41 -19.04 27.28
N ASP A 154 -6.18 -19.05 26.76
CA ASP A 154 -5.93 -19.02 25.32
C ASP A 154 -6.34 -20.36 24.65
N ALA A 155 -6.13 -21.51 25.32
CA ALA A 155 -6.67 -22.80 24.88
C ALA A 155 -8.21 -22.84 24.88
N HIS A 156 -8.86 -22.28 25.91
CA HIS A 156 -10.31 -22.18 25.98
C HIS A 156 -10.88 -21.30 24.85
N VAL A 157 -10.32 -20.12 24.66
CA VAL A 157 -10.74 -19.20 23.61
C VAL A 157 -10.47 -19.76 22.21
N THR A 158 -9.35 -20.47 22.02
CA THR A 158 -9.07 -21.20 20.78
C THR A 158 -10.10 -22.30 20.53
N ALA A 159 -10.59 -22.97 21.59
CA ALA A 159 -11.67 -23.96 21.47
C ALA A 159 -13.00 -23.32 21.05
N GLU A 160 -13.37 -22.18 21.64
CA GLU A 160 -14.54 -21.42 21.22
C GLU A 160 -14.42 -20.96 19.76
N LEU A 161 -13.25 -20.42 19.37
CA LEU A 161 -12.95 -20.06 17.98
C LEU A 161 -13.12 -21.26 17.03
N PHE A 162 -12.60 -22.43 17.41
CA PHE A 162 -12.73 -23.64 16.60
C PHE A 162 -14.19 -24.08 16.43
N LEU A 163 -15.03 -23.97 17.47
CA LEU A 163 -16.46 -24.26 17.35
C LEU A 163 -17.17 -23.28 16.41
N VAL A 164 -16.82 -21.99 16.45
CA VAL A 164 -17.34 -20.98 15.50
C VAL A 164 -16.91 -21.31 14.07
N ILE A 165 -15.65 -21.72 13.86
CA ILE A 165 -15.12 -22.19 12.58
C ILE A 165 -15.93 -23.38 12.07
N LEU A 166 -16.15 -24.42 12.91
CA LEU A 166 -16.93 -25.60 12.52
C LEU A 166 -18.35 -25.23 12.07
N LYS A 167 -19.04 -24.37 12.83
CA LYS A 167 -20.37 -23.89 12.49
C LYS A 167 -20.38 -23.14 11.16
N ARG A 168 -19.35 -22.34 10.89
CA ARG A 168 -19.20 -21.63 9.61
C ARG A 168 -18.99 -22.59 8.44
N VAL A 169 -18.16 -23.62 8.59
CA VAL A 169 -17.97 -24.65 7.55
C VAL A 169 -19.30 -25.36 7.26
N GLN A 170 -20.08 -25.71 8.28
CA GLN A 170 -21.38 -26.35 8.11
C GLN A 170 -22.38 -25.50 7.31
N GLN A 171 -22.27 -24.18 7.39
CA GLN A 171 -23.14 -23.21 6.69
C GLN A 171 -22.70 -22.94 5.25
N LEU A 172 -21.51 -23.37 4.83
CA LEU A 172 -21.05 -23.15 3.45
C LEU A 172 -21.90 -23.99 2.47
N PRO A 173 -22.17 -23.47 1.26
CA PRO A 173 -22.81 -24.26 0.19
C PRO A 173 -22.06 -25.57 -0.11
N LEU A 174 -22.79 -26.63 -0.50
CA LEU A 174 -22.17 -27.94 -0.75
C LEU A 174 -21.09 -27.90 -1.85
N ASP A 175 -21.32 -27.15 -2.94
CA ASP A 175 -20.32 -27.04 -4.02
C ASP A 175 -19.07 -26.27 -3.57
N THR A 176 -19.23 -25.25 -2.72
CA THR A 176 -18.12 -24.58 -2.04
C THR A 176 -17.34 -25.58 -1.18
N LEU A 177 -18.02 -26.42 -0.39
CA LEU A 177 -17.38 -27.45 0.44
C LEU A 177 -16.63 -28.51 -0.38
N ARG A 178 -17.17 -28.93 -1.53
CA ARG A 178 -16.49 -29.85 -2.45
C ARG A 178 -15.18 -29.28 -2.96
N LEU A 179 -15.16 -28.00 -3.35
CA LEU A 179 -13.93 -27.34 -3.77
C LEU A 179 -12.93 -27.23 -2.60
N LEU A 180 -13.38 -26.87 -1.39
CA LEU A 180 -12.50 -26.82 -0.22
C LEU A 180 -11.92 -28.20 0.12
N ALA A 181 -12.70 -29.28 0.06
CA ALA A 181 -12.22 -30.64 0.27
C ALA A 181 -11.23 -31.09 -0.83
N LYS A 182 -11.44 -30.66 -2.09
CA LYS A 182 -10.53 -30.92 -3.21
C LYS A 182 -9.16 -30.27 -3.00
N PHE A 183 -9.12 -28.98 -2.63
CA PHE A 183 -7.88 -28.23 -2.45
C PHE A 183 -7.23 -28.41 -1.08
N GLY A 184 -8.00 -28.83 -0.07
CA GLY A 184 -7.58 -28.98 1.32
C GLY A 184 -6.40 -29.93 1.53
N LYS A 185 -6.15 -30.88 0.62
CA LYS A 185 -5.02 -31.83 0.74
C LYS A 185 -3.63 -31.17 0.92
N ASN A 186 -3.50 -29.88 0.60
CA ASN A 186 -2.25 -29.12 0.77
C ASN A 186 -2.23 -28.18 1.98
N THR A 187 -3.23 -28.29 2.87
CA THR A 187 -3.26 -27.61 4.16
C THR A 187 -2.16 -28.13 5.09
N LEU A 188 -1.85 -27.36 6.12
CA LEU A 188 -0.95 -27.77 7.20
C LEU A 188 -1.56 -28.96 7.94
N ARG A 189 -0.76 -30.02 8.12
CA ARG A 189 -1.18 -31.24 8.81
C ARG A 189 -2.47 -31.82 8.22
N GLU A 190 -3.41 -32.24 9.04
CA GLU A 190 -4.69 -32.80 8.61
C GLU A 190 -5.84 -31.79 8.79
N THR A 191 -5.55 -30.49 8.62
CA THR A 191 -6.53 -29.41 8.73
C THR A 191 -7.71 -29.59 7.78
N ASP A 192 -7.50 -30.24 6.64
CA ASP A 192 -8.55 -30.57 5.67
C ASP A 192 -9.60 -31.58 6.15
N LEU A 193 -9.34 -32.30 7.25
CA LEU A 193 -10.31 -33.20 7.88
C LEU A 193 -11.63 -32.48 8.18
N VAL A 194 -11.59 -31.19 8.53
CA VAL A 194 -12.79 -30.40 8.82
C VAL A 194 -13.71 -30.36 7.60
N PHE A 195 -13.16 -30.03 6.43
CA PHE A 195 -13.94 -29.94 5.19
C PHE A 195 -14.44 -31.30 4.73
N LYS A 196 -13.57 -32.34 4.76
CA LYS A 196 -13.93 -33.70 4.34
C LYS A 196 -15.02 -34.32 5.21
N THR A 197 -14.88 -34.23 6.53
CA THR A 197 -15.83 -34.85 7.47
C THR A 197 -17.21 -34.22 7.33
N ILE A 198 -17.28 -32.89 7.26
CA ILE A 198 -18.56 -32.17 7.12
C ILE A 198 -19.17 -32.44 5.75
N LEU A 199 -18.38 -32.49 4.68
CA LEU A 199 -18.86 -32.83 3.34
C LEU A 199 -19.49 -34.22 3.32
N GLU A 200 -18.81 -35.24 3.83
CA GLU A 200 -19.32 -36.62 3.88
C GLU A 200 -20.61 -36.74 4.71
N GLU A 201 -20.70 -36.02 5.84
CA GLU A 201 -21.91 -35.98 6.67
C GLU A 201 -23.08 -35.30 5.95
N ARG A 202 -22.82 -34.23 5.20
CA ARG A 202 -23.86 -33.52 4.45
C ARG A 202 -24.33 -34.29 3.20
N GLU A 203 -23.43 -34.95 2.48
CA GLU A 203 -23.77 -35.76 1.31
C GLU A 203 -24.61 -37.00 1.68
N LYS A 204 -24.34 -37.63 2.83
CA LYS A 204 -25.15 -38.76 3.33
C LYS A 204 -26.59 -38.37 3.71
N ASN A 205 -26.80 -37.12 4.08
CA ASN A 205 -28.10 -36.59 4.53
C ASN A 205 -28.82 -35.78 3.44
N ALA A 206 -28.33 -35.82 2.20
CA ALA A 206 -28.73 -34.87 1.16
C ALA A 206 -30.22 -34.96 0.77
N ARG A 207 -30.97 -33.91 1.09
CA ARG A 207 -32.08 -33.40 0.26
C ARG A 207 -31.50 -32.37 -0.71
N THR A 208 -32.22 -32.04 -1.79
CA THR A 208 -31.85 -30.95 -2.71
C THR A 208 -31.56 -29.69 -1.90
N GLU A 209 -30.29 -29.25 -1.89
CA GLU A 209 -29.89 -28.04 -1.18
C GLU A 209 -30.42 -26.83 -1.93
N VAL A 210 -31.27 -26.04 -1.26
CA VAL A 210 -31.72 -24.76 -1.78
C VAL A 210 -30.73 -23.71 -1.29
N LEU A 211 -29.99 -23.10 -2.22
CA LEU A 211 -29.11 -21.99 -1.89
C LEU A 211 -29.92 -20.82 -1.30
N PRO A 212 -29.37 -20.09 -0.32
CA PRO A 212 -29.97 -18.84 0.13
C PRO A 212 -30.22 -17.89 -1.04
N ALA A 213 -31.28 -17.07 -0.96
CA ALA A 213 -31.70 -16.21 -2.08
C ALA A 213 -30.62 -15.22 -2.57
N TYR A 214 -29.64 -14.90 -1.72
CA TYR A 214 -28.51 -14.03 -2.03
C TYR A 214 -27.30 -14.74 -2.66
N LEU A 215 -27.35 -16.07 -2.84
CA LEU A 215 -26.33 -16.86 -3.53
C LEU A 215 -26.90 -17.49 -4.80
N TYR A 216 -26.04 -17.79 -5.75
CA TYR A 216 -26.37 -18.57 -6.94
C TYR A 216 -25.13 -19.31 -7.44
N GLU A 217 -25.35 -20.37 -8.22
CA GLU A 217 -24.30 -21.15 -8.85
C GLU A 217 -24.08 -20.66 -10.29
N ARG A 218 -22.81 -20.60 -10.69
CA ARG A 218 -22.37 -20.39 -12.07
C ARG A 218 -21.05 -21.12 -12.30
N GLY A 219 -21.01 -22.03 -13.27
CA GLY A 219 -19.75 -22.64 -13.74
C GLY A 219 -19.00 -23.44 -12.67
N GLY A 220 -19.71 -23.98 -11.67
CA GLY A 220 -19.15 -24.68 -10.52
C GLY A 220 -18.73 -23.77 -9.36
N LEU A 221 -18.92 -22.45 -9.47
CA LEU A 221 -18.66 -21.47 -8.41
C LEU A 221 -19.97 -21.00 -7.79
N ILE A 222 -19.96 -20.80 -6.45
CA ILE A 222 -21.05 -20.14 -5.75
C ILE A 222 -20.69 -18.66 -5.59
N LEU A 223 -21.54 -17.80 -6.16
CA LEU A 223 -21.35 -16.37 -6.19
C LEU A 223 -22.40 -15.68 -5.31
N ARG A 224 -21.99 -14.61 -4.64
CA ARG A 224 -22.87 -13.67 -3.99
C ARG A 224 -23.56 -12.80 -5.05
N LYS A 225 -24.89 -12.69 -4.97
CA LYS A 225 -25.65 -11.74 -5.79
C LYS A 225 -25.16 -10.33 -5.50
N LYS A 226 -24.85 -9.60 -6.56
CA LYS A 226 -24.47 -8.19 -6.50
C LYS A 226 -25.68 -7.41 -5.99
N ASP A 227 -25.51 -6.69 -4.89
CA ASP A 227 -26.56 -5.81 -4.37
C ASP A 227 -26.69 -4.60 -5.32
N PHE A 228 -27.76 -4.59 -6.12
CA PHE A 228 -28.00 -3.57 -7.12
C PHE A 228 -28.56 -2.31 -6.46
N HIS A 229 -27.88 -1.19 -6.71
CA HIS A 229 -28.19 0.19 -6.29
C HIS A 229 -28.40 0.42 -4.79
N VAL A 230 -27.57 1.29 -4.21
CA VAL A 230 -28.12 2.20 -3.21
C VAL A 230 -28.63 3.42 -3.97
N SER A 231 -29.95 3.54 -4.10
CA SER A 231 -30.55 4.72 -4.73
C SER A 231 -30.24 5.93 -3.87
N GLU A 232 -29.49 6.88 -4.41
CA GLU A 232 -29.28 8.15 -3.73
C GLU A 232 -30.64 8.85 -3.54
N GLN A 233 -30.94 9.21 -2.31
CA GLN A 233 -32.10 10.03 -1.98
C GLN A 233 -31.57 11.42 -1.68
N ILE A 234 -31.61 12.28 -2.68
CA ILE A 234 -31.12 13.66 -2.60
C ILE A 234 -32.32 14.60 -2.67
N ASP A 235 -32.54 15.33 -1.58
CA ASP A 235 -33.50 16.42 -1.58
C ASP A 235 -32.91 17.67 -2.26
N HIS A 236 -33.26 17.85 -3.54
CA HIS A 236 -32.88 19.02 -4.32
C HIS A 236 -33.73 20.27 -4.01
N SER A 237 -34.75 20.18 -3.15
CA SER A 237 -35.57 21.33 -2.76
C SER A 237 -34.88 22.22 -1.72
N THR A 238 -33.99 21.63 -0.92
CA THR A 238 -33.21 22.34 0.10
C THR A 238 -32.18 23.26 -0.56
N LYS A 239 -32.13 24.51 -0.09
CA LYS A 239 -31.16 25.50 -0.58
C LYS A 239 -29.93 25.50 0.33
N TYR A 240 -28.77 25.68 -0.28
CA TYR A 240 -27.50 25.84 0.44
C TYR A 240 -27.60 26.93 1.53
N PRO A 241 -27.18 26.65 2.78
CA PRO A 241 -27.28 27.59 3.89
C PRO A 241 -26.27 28.73 3.75
N ARG A 242 -26.73 29.91 3.29
CA ARG A 242 -25.85 31.07 3.07
C ARG A 242 -25.52 31.87 4.33
N SER A 243 -26.38 31.87 5.35
CA SER A 243 -26.16 32.62 6.59
C SER A 243 -25.42 31.79 7.64
N LYS A 244 -24.73 32.48 8.55
CA LYS A 244 -24.03 31.86 9.68
C LYS A 244 -25.01 31.09 10.58
N GLU A 245 -26.19 31.65 10.81
CA GLU A 245 -27.24 31.09 11.64
C GLU A 245 -27.81 29.81 11.02
N ALA A 246 -28.05 29.81 9.70
CA ALA A 246 -28.51 28.62 8.99
C ALA A 246 -27.48 27.49 9.03
N LYS A 247 -26.19 27.80 8.87
CA LYS A 247 -25.11 26.80 9.00
C LYS A 247 -24.99 26.27 10.41
N LYS A 248 -25.11 27.13 11.42
CA LYS A 248 -25.10 26.70 12.82
C LYS A 248 -26.25 25.74 13.11
N ALA A 249 -27.46 26.06 12.65
CA ALA A 249 -28.62 25.20 12.80
C ALA A 249 -28.43 23.85 12.08
N LEU A 250 -27.83 23.86 10.88
CA LEU A 250 -27.56 22.64 10.12
C LEU A 250 -26.53 21.72 10.80
N LEU A 251 -25.55 22.30 11.49
CA LEU A 251 -24.47 21.55 12.15
C LEU A 251 -24.77 21.21 13.62
N ASP A 252 -25.86 21.75 14.18
CA ASP A 252 -26.17 21.63 15.60
C ASP A 252 -26.29 20.17 16.05
N GLY A 253 -25.69 19.85 17.20
CA GLY A 253 -25.63 18.48 17.72
C GLY A 253 -24.73 17.50 16.95
N ILE A 254 -24.12 17.90 15.82
CA ILE A 254 -23.24 17.07 14.98
C ILE A 254 -21.80 17.60 15.01
N LEU A 255 -21.62 18.89 14.72
CA LEU A 255 -20.31 19.54 14.62
C LEU A 255 -20.33 20.98 15.15
N ASP A 256 -19.22 21.38 15.77
CA ASP A 256 -19.01 22.78 16.10
C ASP A 256 -18.84 23.63 14.83
N TYR A 257 -19.53 24.77 14.81
CA TYR A 257 -19.39 25.75 13.74
C TYR A 257 -17.96 26.33 13.70
N ARG A 258 -17.30 26.21 12.54
CA ARG A 258 -15.98 26.80 12.28
C ARG A 258 -16.07 27.87 11.19
N VAL A 259 -15.52 29.05 11.47
CA VAL A 259 -15.54 30.19 10.54
C VAL A 259 -14.81 29.86 9.23
N ASN A 260 -13.61 29.25 9.30
CA ASN A 260 -12.86 28.86 8.10
C ASN A 260 -13.60 27.84 7.25
N GLN A 261 -14.23 26.84 7.89
CA GLN A 261 -15.04 25.87 7.19
C GLN A 261 -16.21 26.55 6.46
N SER A 262 -16.93 27.43 7.17
CA SER A 262 -18.03 28.22 6.60
C SER A 262 -17.58 29.07 5.41
N ASN A 263 -16.43 29.74 5.52
CA ASN A 263 -15.86 30.56 4.46
C ASN A 263 -15.47 29.72 3.24
N LEU A 264 -14.84 28.55 3.46
CA LEU A 264 -14.52 27.61 2.40
C LEU A 264 -15.78 27.19 1.64
N MET A 265 -16.83 26.82 2.38
CA MET A 265 -18.11 26.40 1.80
C MET A 265 -18.71 27.51 0.92
N ASP A 266 -18.71 28.75 1.39
CA ASP A 266 -19.26 29.89 0.64
C ASP A 266 -18.46 30.23 -0.60
N ASN A 267 -17.13 30.18 -0.51
CA ASN A 267 -16.26 30.48 -1.65
C ASN A 267 -16.42 29.45 -2.77
N ILE A 268 -16.50 28.16 -2.40
CA ILE A 268 -16.76 27.07 -3.36
C ILE A 268 -18.15 27.21 -3.96
N TYR A 269 -19.18 27.40 -3.13
CA TYR A 269 -20.55 27.53 -3.62
C TYR A 269 -20.70 28.71 -4.60
N LYS A 270 -20.15 29.88 -4.26
CA LYS A 270 -20.22 31.08 -5.11
C LYS A 270 -19.53 30.88 -6.46
N ALA A 271 -18.32 30.31 -6.46
CA ALA A 271 -17.59 30.06 -7.70
C ALA A 271 -18.32 29.07 -8.63
N SER A 272 -18.97 28.07 -8.05
CA SER A 272 -19.74 27.08 -8.79
C SER A 272 -21.07 27.59 -9.37
N GLN A 273 -21.50 28.82 -9.06
CA GLN A 273 -22.74 29.40 -9.62
C GLN A 273 -22.55 30.02 -11.01
N HIS A 274 -21.31 30.34 -11.43
CA HIS A 274 -21.00 31.00 -12.70
C HIS A 274 -20.41 30.03 -13.74
N ARG A 275 -21.15 28.96 -14.05
CA ARG A 275 -20.62 27.77 -14.75
C ARG A 275 -20.27 28.00 -16.22
N ASP A 276 -20.99 28.88 -16.91
CA ASP A 276 -20.93 28.95 -18.38
C ASP A 276 -19.92 29.96 -18.93
N LYS A 277 -19.21 30.71 -18.07
CA LYS A 277 -18.36 31.80 -18.57
C LYS A 277 -17.00 31.30 -19.06
N TYR A 278 -16.27 30.46 -18.30
CA TYR A 278 -14.98 29.86 -18.68
C TYR A 278 -14.63 28.67 -17.76
N LYS A 279 -14.17 27.52 -18.29
CA LYS A 279 -13.61 26.40 -17.50
C LYS A 279 -12.31 26.86 -16.84
N LYS A 280 -12.30 26.91 -15.50
CA LYS A 280 -11.21 27.56 -14.75
C LYS A 280 -10.88 26.87 -13.42
N TRP A 281 -9.69 27.18 -12.93
CA TRP A 281 -9.12 26.73 -11.68
C TRP A 281 -9.41 27.69 -10.54
N ASN A 282 -9.81 27.15 -9.39
CA ASN A 282 -10.00 27.86 -8.15
C ASN A 282 -8.89 27.38 -7.19
N LEU A 283 -7.97 28.27 -6.85
CA LEU A 283 -6.84 27.96 -5.99
C LEU A 283 -7.18 28.37 -4.55
N ILE A 284 -7.16 27.42 -3.61
CA ILE A 284 -7.61 27.65 -2.23
C ILE A 284 -6.62 27.08 -1.22
N GLU A 285 -5.97 27.95 -0.44
CA GLU A 285 -5.26 27.52 0.76
C GLU A 285 -6.21 27.51 1.97
N ALA A 286 -6.35 26.33 2.58
CA ALA A 286 -7.17 26.11 3.76
C ALA A 286 -6.34 25.40 4.85
N PRO A 287 -6.10 26.02 6.02
CA PRO A 287 -5.18 25.49 7.01
C PRO A 287 -5.65 24.13 7.57
N THR A 288 -4.72 23.35 8.12
CA THR A 288 -5.03 22.09 8.81
C THR A 288 -6.08 22.32 9.89
N GLY A 289 -7.03 21.38 10.02
CA GLY A 289 -8.14 21.53 10.97
C GLY A 289 -9.25 22.49 10.53
N ALA A 290 -9.14 23.16 9.36
CA ALA A 290 -10.21 24.00 8.81
C ALA A 290 -11.49 23.22 8.40
N GLY A 291 -11.47 21.89 8.49
CA GLY A 291 -12.58 21.05 8.05
C GLY A 291 -12.72 21.01 6.53
N LYS A 292 -11.59 20.94 5.80
CA LYS A 292 -11.48 20.98 4.33
C LYS A 292 -12.45 20.04 3.63
N THR A 293 -12.45 18.77 4.03
CA THR A 293 -13.23 17.70 3.41
C THR A 293 -14.72 18.00 3.38
N LEU A 294 -15.34 18.28 4.53
CA LEU A 294 -16.74 18.70 4.57
C LEU A 294 -16.94 20.10 3.94
N GLY A 295 -15.92 20.95 4.02
CA GLY A 295 -15.93 22.30 3.46
C GLY A 295 -16.10 22.36 1.94
N TYR A 296 -15.58 21.37 1.20
CA TYR A 296 -15.87 21.22 -0.23
C TYR A 296 -17.01 20.25 -0.53
N LEU A 297 -17.19 19.18 0.26
CA LEU A 297 -18.27 18.20 0.03
C LEU A 297 -19.65 18.84 0.18
N LEU A 298 -19.88 19.58 1.28
CA LEU A 298 -21.18 20.16 1.58
C LEU A 298 -21.67 21.10 0.47
N PRO A 299 -20.98 22.18 0.08
CA PRO A 299 -21.48 23.09 -0.94
C PRO A 299 -21.65 22.42 -2.31
N LEU A 300 -20.75 21.50 -2.69
CA LEU A 300 -20.82 20.81 -3.98
C LEU A 300 -21.97 19.81 -4.00
N SER A 301 -22.32 19.18 -2.87
CA SER A 301 -23.46 18.26 -2.76
C SER A 301 -24.81 18.90 -3.13
N TYR A 302 -24.98 20.21 -2.87
CA TYR A 302 -26.17 20.99 -3.29
C TYR A 302 -26.17 21.35 -4.78
N LEU A 303 -25.04 21.19 -5.46
CA LEU A 303 -24.83 21.64 -6.84
C LEU A 303 -24.82 20.50 -7.86
N ILE A 304 -24.65 19.26 -7.38
CA ILE A 304 -24.71 18.05 -8.19
C ILE A 304 -26.17 17.80 -8.63
N ASN A 305 -26.38 17.55 -9.92
CA ASN A 305 -27.68 17.22 -10.51
C ASN A 305 -27.60 15.89 -11.30
N SER A 306 -28.64 15.56 -12.08
CA SER A 306 -28.75 14.30 -12.83
C SER A 306 -27.61 14.03 -13.81
N ASP A 307 -26.93 15.06 -14.32
CA ASP A 307 -25.90 14.90 -15.37
C ASP A 307 -24.47 15.16 -14.88
N GLN A 308 -24.31 15.54 -13.62
CA GLN A 308 -23.03 15.98 -13.06
C GLN A 308 -22.54 15.03 -11.98
N LYS A 309 -21.22 14.99 -11.83
CA LYS A 309 -20.54 14.28 -10.75
C LYS A 309 -19.60 15.20 -9.99
N LEU A 310 -19.29 14.80 -8.78
CA LEU A 310 -18.18 15.32 -7.98
C LEU A 310 -17.05 14.30 -7.99
N VAL A 311 -15.93 14.64 -8.62
CA VAL A 311 -14.71 13.84 -8.61
C VAL A 311 -13.75 14.44 -7.58
N ILE A 312 -13.23 13.60 -6.68
CA ILE A 312 -12.30 14.00 -5.63
C ILE A 312 -11.01 13.20 -5.80
N ALA A 313 -9.93 13.88 -6.15
CA ALA A 313 -8.60 13.30 -6.29
C ALA A 313 -7.75 13.62 -5.05
N THR A 314 -7.28 12.59 -4.37
CA THR A 314 -6.44 12.67 -3.16
C THR A 314 -5.05 12.06 -3.39
N THR A 315 -4.11 12.26 -2.48
CA THR A 315 -2.75 11.73 -2.62
C THR A 315 -2.60 10.26 -2.22
N THR A 316 -3.42 9.76 -1.29
CA THR A 316 -3.23 8.42 -0.72
C THR A 316 -4.53 7.62 -0.66
N LYS A 317 -4.42 6.28 -0.72
CA LYS A 317 -5.56 5.37 -0.55
C LYS A 317 -6.23 5.51 0.83
N VAL A 318 -5.47 5.89 1.86
CA VAL A 318 -6.01 6.11 3.22
C VAL A 318 -6.96 7.30 3.22
N LEU A 319 -6.59 8.42 2.58
CA LEU A 319 -7.46 9.59 2.47
C LEU A 319 -8.74 9.27 1.68
N GLN A 320 -8.64 8.45 0.62
CA GLN A 320 -9.83 7.99 -0.12
C GLN A 320 -10.80 7.24 0.78
N GLN A 321 -10.27 6.30 1.58
CA GLN A 321 -11.07 5.52 2.50
C GLN A 321 -11.71 6.41 3.57
N GLN A 322 -10.96 7.36 4.13
CA GLN A 322 -11.48 8.34 5.10
C GLN A 322 -12.63 9.19 4.53
N ILE A 323 -12.55 9.58 3.25
CA ILE A 323 -13.65 10.30 2.59
C ILE A 323 -14.90 9.43 2.56
N VAL A 324 -14.78 8.19 2.08
CA VAL A 324 -15.94 7.28 1.89
C VAL A 324 -16.51 6.77 3.21
N GLU A 325 -15.68 6.35 4.16
CA GLU A 325 -16.13 5.73 5.41
C GLU A 325 -16.50 6.73 6.51
N GLN A 326 -16.01 7.97 6.44
CA GLN A 326 -16.23 8.95 7.51
C GLN A 326 -16.90 10.22 6.99
N SER A 327 -16.39 10.80 5.90
CA SER A 327 -16.84 12.12 5.45
C SER A 327 -18.18 12.09 4.72
N ILE A 328 -18.46 11.03 3.95
CA ILE A 328 -19.76 10.84 3.29
C ILE A 328 -20.86 10.53 4.30
N PRO A 329 -20.69 9.61 5.27
CA PRO A 329 -21.65 9.44 6.36
C PRO A 329 -21.92 10.73 7.15
N LEU A 330 -20.88 11.52 7.42
CA LEU A 330 -21.02 12.82 8.07
C LEU A 330 -21.80 13.83 7.21
N LEU A 331 -21.57 13.86 5.90
CA LEU A 331 -22.35 14.66 4.96
C LEU A 331 -23.83 14.27 4.98
N ASN A 332 -24.12 12.97 4.99
CA ASN A 332 -25.48 12.44 5.07
C ASN A 332 -26.16 12.82 6.38
N GLN A 333 -25.46 12.73 7.51
CA GLN A 333 -25.97 13.15 8.81
C GLN A 333 -26.29 14.66 8.85
N VAL A 334 -25.43 15.49 8.24
CA VAL A 334 -25.60 16.96 8.21
C VAL A 334 -26.73 17.39 7.26
N THR A 335 -26.86 16.74 6.10
CA THR A 335 -27.83 17.13 5.06
C THR A 335 -29.18 16.43 5.17
N GLY A 336 -29.24 15.30 5.87
CA GLY A 336 -30.40 14.41 5.86
C GLY A 336 -30.57 13.62 4.55
N ASN A 337 -29.62 13.73 3.61
CA ASN A 337 -29.62 13.02 2.35
C ASN A 337 -28.89 11.66 2.47
N ASN A 338 -29.02 10.84 1.44
CA ASN A 338 -28.30 9.57 1.33
C ASN A 338 -27.37 9.58 0.10
N TYR A 339 -26.26 10.31 0.20
CA TYR A 339 -25.19 10.30 -0.80
C TYR A 339 -24.35 9.03 -0.70
N HIS A 340 -23.90 8.54 -1.85
CA HIS A 340 -22.92 7.46 -1.95
C HIS A 340 -21.68 7.94 -2.70
N ALA A 341 -20.53 7.35 -2.38
CA ALA A 341 -19.28 7.62 -3.07
C ALA A 341 -18.61 6.31 -3.46
N GLU A 342 -18.11 6.25 -4.69
CA GLU A 342 -17.39 5.10 -5.22
C GLU A 342 -15.90 5.42 -5.31
N ILE A 343 -15.06 4.49 -4.82
CA ILE A 343 -13.61 4.60 -4.98
C ILE A 343 -13.22 4.04 -6.35
N VAL A 344 -12.68 4.89 -7.21
CA VAL A 344 -12.24 4.51 -8.55
C VAL A 344 -10.87 3.85 -8.49
N LYS A 345 -10.84 2.58 -8.89
CA LYS A 345 -9.65 1.70 -8.91
C LYS A 345 -9.38 1.17 -10.32
N SER A 346 -8.13 0.79 -10.59
CA SER A 346 -7.75 0.13 -11.85
C SER A 346 -8.34 -1.28 -11.96
N SER A 347 -8.51 -1.76 -13.20
CA SER A 347 -9.00 -3.10 -13.53
C SER A 347 -8.27 -4.21 -12.78
N TYR A 348 -6.96 -4.08 -12.61
CA TYR A 348 -6.10 -5.03 -11.89
C TYR A 348 -6.46 -5.26 -10.41
N ASN A 349 -7.35 -4.45 -9.82
CA ASN A 349 -7.85 -4.69 -8.46
C ASN A 349 -9.00 -5.71 -8.43
N PHE A 350 -9.62 -6.01 -9.57
CA PHE A 350 -10.78 -6.88 -9.65
C PHE A 350 -10.40 -8.29 -10.11
N ILE A 351 -11.13 -9.29 -9.63
CA ILE A 351 -10.99 -10.68 -10.06
C ILE A 351 -11.64 -10.90 -11.44
N ASP A 352 -10.98 -11.70 -12.27
CA ASP A 352 -11.49 -12.26 -13.52
C ASP A 352 -11.97 -13.70 -13.25
N LEU A 353 -13.29 -13.91 -13.30
CA LEU A 353 -13.93 -15.18 -12.95
C LEU A 353 -13.62 -16.30 -13.95
N ASP A 354 -13.51 -15.99 -15.25
CA ASP A 354 -13.10 -16.96 -16.27
C ASP A 354 -11.71 -17.53 -15.95
N ARG A 355 -10.78 -16.62 -15.67
CA ARG A 355 -9.40 -17.00 -15.36
C ARG A 355 -9.27 -17.67 -14.02
N PHE A 356 -10.05 -17.26 -13.03
CA PHE A 356 -10.07 -17.95 -11.75
C PHE A 356 -10.59 -19.38 -11.91
N SER A 357 -11.71 -19.55 -12.62
CA SER A 357 -12.30 -20.85 -12.93
C SER A 357 -11.31 -21.74 -13.66
N GLU A 358 -10.61 -21.21 -14.68
CA GLU A 358 -9.55 -21.94 -15.39
C GLU A 358 -8.38 -22.28 -14.46
N ALA A 359 -7.96 -21.34 -13.61
CA ALA A 359 -6.85 -21.55 -12.68
C ALA A 359 -7.16 -22.61 -11.62
N LEU A 360 -8.43 -22.88 -11.28
CA LEU A 360 -8.79 -23.92 -10.32
C LEU A 360 -8.28 -25.29 -10.74
N ASP A 361 -8.52 -25.69 -11.99
CA ASP A 361 -8.10 -26.98 -12.53
C ASP A 361 -6.69 -26.95 -13.12
N ASN A 362 -6.29 -25.80 -13.68
CA ASN A 362 -5.11 -25.75 -14.53
C ASN A 362 -3.87 -25.24 -13.77
N TYR A 363 -3.98 -24.52 -12.66
CA TYR A 363 -2.78 -23.95 -12.02
C TYR A 363 -2.11 -24.88 -10.97
N ARG A 364 -0.76 -24.98 -10.99
CA ARG A 364 0.07 -25.85 -10.12
C ARG A 364 -0.36 -25.75 -8.65
N LEU A 365 -0.53 -26.92 -8.02
CA LEU A 365 -0.86 -27.07 -6.61
C LEU A 365 0.41 -27.01 -5.76
N HIS A 366 0.88 -25.80 -5.47
CA HIS A 366 1.73 -25.56 -4.30
C HIS A 366 0.84 -25.26 -3.09
N SER A 367 1.28 -25.59 -1.87
CA SER A 367 0.48 -25.43 -0.64
C SER A 367 -0.07 -24.01 -0.47
N HIS A 368 0.79 -23.00 -0.57
CA HIS A 368 0.37 -21.60 -0.46
C HIS A 368 -0.66 -21.21 -1.54
N THR A 369 -0.50 -21.66 -2.78
CA THR A 369 -1.46 -21.37 -3.86
C THR A 369 -2.81 -22.05 -3.63
N ALA A 370 -2.82 -23.27 -3.08
CA ALA A 370 -4.06 -23.96 -2.74
C ALA A 370 -4.84 -23.20 -1.65
N ILE A 371 -4.16 -22.73 -0.60
CA ILE A 371 -4.79 -21.90 0.44
C ILE A 371 -5.37 -20.61 -0.13
N LEU A 372 -4.65 -19.93 -1.03
CA LEU A 372 -5.18 -18.73 -1.71
C LEU A 372 -6.42 -19.04 -2.56
N LYS A 373 -6.45 -20.16 -3.30
CA LYS A 373 -7.67 -20.59 -4.03
C LYS A 373 -8.82 -20.81 -3.06
N MET A 374 -8.59 -21.52 -1.95
CA MET A 374 -9.61 -21.78 -0.92
C MET A 374 -10.17 -20.49 -0.31
N LYS A 375 -9.29 -19.51 0.00
CA LYS A 375 -9.70 -18.17 0.44
C LYS A 375 -10.63 -17.49 -0.56
N ILE A 376 -10.24 -17.48 -1.84
CA ILE A 376 -11.02 -16.84 -2.91
C ILE A 376 -12.37 -17.56 -3.09
N ILE A 377 -12.39 -18.89 -3.07
CA ILE A 377 -13.64 -19.68 -3.16
C ILE A 377 -14.63 -19.28 -2.06
N VAL A 378 -14.18 -19.16 -0.81
CA VAL A 378 -15.04 -18.70 0.28
C VAL A 378 -15.44 -17.24 0.08
N TRP A 379 -14.49 -16.38 -0.29
CA TRP A 379 -14.73 -14.96 -0.50
C TRP A 379 -15.74 -14.66 -1.62
N LEU A 380 -15.80 -15.47 -2.69
CA LEU A 380 -16.81 -15.33 -3.75
C LEU A 380 -18.25 -15.52 -3.25
N THR A 381 -18.44 -16.26 -2.15
CA THR A 381 -19.76 -16.37 -1.48
C THR A 381 -20.11 -15.14 -0.63
N MET A 382 -19.18 -14.19 -0.50
CA MET A 382 -19.28 -13.02 0.37
C MET A 382 -19.25 -11.69 -0.40
N THR A 383 -18.36 -11.56 -1.39
CA THR A 383 -18.08 -10.30 -2.07
C THR A 383 -19.19 -9.90 -3.05
N THR A 384 -19.59 -8.64 -3.02
CA THR A 384 -20.48 -8.03 -4.01
C THR A 384 -19.73 -7.18 -5.04
N THR A 385 -18.43 -6.93 -4.81
CA THR A 385 -17.61 -6.01 -5.60
C THR A 385 -16.57 -6.74 -6.45
N GLY A 386 -16.12 -7.91 -6.01
CA GLY A 386 -15.01 -8.63 -6.65
C GLY A 386 -13.66 -7.93 -6.52
N ASP A 387 -13.53 -6.98 -5.59
CA ASP A 387 -12.29 -6.27 -5.32
C ASP A 387 -11.34 -7.11 -4.46
N LEU A 388 -10.22 -7.53 -5.06
CA LEU A 388 -9.22 -8.37 -4.41
C LEU A 388 -8.61 -7.74 -3.16
N SER A 389 -8.67 -6.41 -2.99
CA SER A 389 -8.18 -5.73 -1.78
C SER A 389 -8.98 -6.09 -0.52
N GLU A 390 -10.21 -6.60 -0.66
CA GLU A 390 -11.03 -7.13 0.43
C GLU A 390 -10.38 -8.33 1.13
N LEU A 391 -9.43 -9.02 0.47
CA LEU A 391 -8.71 -10.15 1.07
C LEU A 391 -7.62 -9.73 2.08
N HIS A 392 -7.33 -8.43 2.18
CA HIS A 392 -6.32 -7.85 3.10
C HIS A 392 -4.97 -8.58 3.14
N LEU A 393 -4.51 -9.09 2.00
CA LEU A 393 -3.24 -9.83 1.93
C LEU A 393 -2.04 -8.90 2.11
N THR A 394 -1.03 -9.37 2.85
CA THR A 394 0.23 -8.62 3.07
C THR A 394 1.07 -8.48 1.80
N ASN A 395 0.90 -9.39 0.83
CA ASN A 395 1.57 -9.32 -0.45
C ASN A 395 0.74 -10.04 -1.54
N TYR A 396 0.49 -9.33 -2.64
CA TYR A 396 -0.20 -9.88 -3.83
C TYR A 396 0.79 -10.40 -4.89
N SER A 397 2.07 -10.60 -4.56
CA SER A 397 3.09 -11.12 -5.48
C SER A 397 2.95 -12.61 -5.80
N SER A 398 1.91 -13.29 -5.29
CA SER A 398 1.63 -14.66 -5.67
C SER A 398 1.39 -14.74 -7.19
N PRO A 399 2.05 -15.67 -7.91
CA PRO A 399 1.81 -15.90 -9.34
C PRO A 399 0.34 -16.16 -9.71
N LEU A 400 -0.50 -16.58 -8.75
CA LEU A 400 -1.94 -16.69 -8.97
C LEU A 400 -2.56 -15.35 -9.34
N PHE A 401 -2.20 -14.25 -8.66
CA PHE A 401 -2.77 -12.93 -8.90
C PHE A 401 -2.39 -12.34 -10.26
N SER A 402 -1.24 -12.69 -10.83
CA SER A 402 -0.92 -12.28 -12.21
C SER A 402 -1.85 -12.89 -13.26
N ILE A 403 -2.52 -14.01 -12.93
CA ILE A 403 -3.44 -14.70 -13.83
C ILE A 403 -4.86 -14.20 -13.61
N ILE A 404 -5.33 -14.21 -12.36
CA ILE A 404 -6.74 -14.05 -12.03
C ILE A 404 -7.21 -12.58 -11.96
N ARG A 405 -6.32 -11.62 -12.24
CA ARG A 405 -6.67 -10.19 -12.27
C ARG A 405 -7.30 -9.82 -13.60
N HIS A 406 -8.30 -8.95 -13.55
CA HIS A 406 -8.94 -8.39 -14.72
C HIS A 406 -7.97 -7.50 -15.53
N ARG A 407 -8.04 -7.56 -16.87
CA ARG A 407 -7.16 -6.78 -17.76
C ARG A 407 -7.77 -5.47 -18.27
N GLY A 408 -9.02 -5.20 -17.94
CA GLY A 408 -9.73 -3.99 -18.41
C GLY A 408 -10.36 -4.14 -19.79
N GLU A 409 -10.62 -5.38 -20.21
CA GLU A 409 -11.31 -5.69 -21.46
C GLU A 409 -12.63 -6.37 -21.12
N PRO A 410 -13.78 -5.92 -21.67
CA PRO A 410 -15.07 -6.58 -21.48
C PRO A 410 -15.03 -8.05 -21.92
N LYS A 411 -15.70 -8.92 -21.17
CA LYS A 411 -15.83 -10.34 -21.52
C LYS A 411 -17.12 -10.59 -22.30
N GLU A 412 -17.02 -10.57 -23.62
CA GLU A 412 -18.10 -11.02 -24.49
C GLU A 412 -18.11 -12.55 -24.61
N ASN A 413 -19.30 -13.16 -24.62
CA ASN A 413 -19.51 -14.60 -24.88
C ASN A 413 -18.92 -15.60 -23.87
N SER A 414 -18.66 -15.19 -22.62
CA SER A 414 -18.29 -16.09 -21.52
C SER A 414 -19.50 -16.50 -20.66
N ILE A 415 -19.40 -17.66 -19.99
CA ILE A 415 -20.34 -18.10 -18.93
C ILE A 415 -20.43 -17.11 -17.74
N TYR A 416 -19.38 -16.31 -17.51
CA TYR A 416 -19.30 -15.31 -16.45
C TYR A 416 -19.46 -13.87 -16.96
N SER A 417 -19.83 -13.67 -18.23
CA SER A 417 -20.00 -12.33 -18.82
C SER A 417 -20.92 -11.40 -17.99
N ASN A 418 -22.09 -11.91 -17.57
CA ASN A 418 -23.01 -11.18 -16.68
C ASN A 418 -22.51 -11.02 -15.24
N ASP A 419 -21.52 -11.82 -14.87
CA ASP A 419 -20.92 -11.89 -13.54
C ASP A 419 -19.61 -11.08 -13.45
N ASP A 420 -19.17 -10.42 -14.53
CA ASP A 420 -17.97 -9.56 -14.58
C ASP A 420 -18.05 -8.43 -13.53
N PHE A 421 -17.12 -8.48 -12.58
CA PHE A 421 -17.02 -7.53 -11.47
C PHE A 421 -16.44 -6.19 -11.90
N TRP A 422 -15.52 -6.18 -12.86
CA TRP A 422 -14.94 -4.93 -13.35
C TRP A 422 -15.98 -4.15 -14.16
N LEU A 423 -16.70 -4.81 -15.06
CA LEU A 423 -17.78 -4.17 -15.82
C LEU A 423 -18.89 -3.67 -14.88
N TYR A 424 -19.27 -4.49 -13.89
CA TYR A 424 -20.21 -4.07 -12.85
C TYR A 424 -19.73 -2.81 -12.12
N GLN A 425 -18.46 -2.74 -11.74
CA GLN A 425 -17.90 -1.58 -11.09
C GLN A 425 -17.84 -0.35 -12.01
N GLN A 426 -17.54 -0.52 -13.31
CA GLN A 426 -17.61 0.57 -14.28
C GLN A 426 -19.01 1.18 -14.37
N ASN A 427 -20.05 0.34 -14.37
CA ASN A 427 -21.44 0.81 -14.33
C ASN A 427 -21.76 1.57 -13.04
N ARG A 428 -21.28 1.10 -11.88
CA ARG A 428 -21.39 1.85 -10.61
C ARG A 428 -20.71 3.22 -10.69
N TYR A 429 -19.54 3.31 -11.33
CA TYR A 429 -18.88 4.59 -11.53
C TYR A 429 -19.72 5.53 -12.41
N LEU A 430 -20.40 5.01 -13.44
CA LEU A 430 -21.29 5.78 -14.30
C LEU A 430 -22.56 6.24 -13.58
N GLU A 431 -23.06 5.49 -12.61
CA GLU A 431 -24.26 5.83 -11.85
C GLU A 431 -23.98 6.76 -10.66
N SER A 432 -22.84 6.59 -9.98
CA SER A 432 -22.51 7.33 -8.75
C SER A 432 -22.34 8.83 -8.98
N LYS A 433 -22.86 9.65 -8.06
CA LYS A 433 -22.67 11.11 -8.10
C LYS A 433 -21.36 11.58 -7.53
N ILE A 434 -20.75 10.80 -6.64
CA ILE A 434 -19.48 11.13 -6.03
C ILE A 434 -18.47 10.03 -6.35
N LEU A 435 -17.35 10.43 -6.96
CA LEU A 435 -16.22 9.55 -7.28
C LEU A 435 -15.00 10.02 -6.51
N VAL A 436 -14.31 9.08 -5.88
CA VAL A 436 -13.08 9.34 -5.12
C VAL A 436 -11.94 8.53 -5.75
N THR A 437 -10.80 9.18 -6.00
CA THR A 437 -9.64 8.51 -6.62
C THR A 437 -8.32 9.07 -6.08
N ASN A 438 -7.19 8.52 -6.56
CA ASN A 438 -5.89 9.15 -6.35
C ASN A 438 -5.51 10.04 -7.53
N GLN A 439 -4.73 11.09 -7.24
CA GLN A 439 -4.20 12.02 -8.23
C GLN A 439 -3.46 11.29 -9.38
N SER A 440 -2.66 10.26 -9.08
CA SER A 440 -1.91 9.50 -10.10
C SER A 440 -2.79 8.63 -11.02
N PHE A 441 -3.96 8.17 -10.53
CA PHE A 441 -4.92 7.41 -11.32
C PHE A 441 -5.71 8.35 -12.22
N LEU A 442 -6.18 9.48 -11.66
CA LEU A 442 -6.81 10.55 -12.43
C LEU A 442 -5.90 11.00 -13.58
N ALA A 443 -4.63 11.31 -13.29
CA ALA A 443 -3.66 11.77 -14.27
C ALA A 443 -3.45 10.80 -15.45
N ARG A 444 -3.51 9.48 -15.21
CA ARG A 444 -3.34 8.46 -16.26
C ARG A 444 -4.63 8.13 -17.04
N HIS A 445 -5.77 8.58 -16.56
CA HIS A 445 -7.08 8.17 -17.08
C HIS A 445 -8.02 9.38 -17.26
N LEU A 446 -7.48 10.58 -17.55
CA LEU A 446 -8.28 11.81 -17.69
C LEU A 446 -9.38 11.70 -18.76
N ASP A 447 -9.13 10.88 -19.79
CA ASP A 447 -10.00 10.57 -20.92
C ASP A 447 -11.21 9.68 -20.56
N SER A 448 -11.17 9.01 -19.41
CA SER A 448 -12.18 8.00 -19.05
C SER A 448 -13.59 8.54 -18.93
N GLN A 449 -14.54 7.91 -19.61
CA GLN A 449 -15.93 8.39 -19.73
C GLN A 449 -16.66 8.50 -18.39
N PHE A 450 -16.35 7.63 -17.42
CA PHE A 450 -17.05 7.57 -16.13
C PHE A 450 -16.86 8.82 -15.24
N TRP A 451 -15.90 9.70 -15.55
CA TRP A 451 -15.79 11.00 -14.86
C TRP A 451 -17.01 11.92 -15.08
N GLY A 452 -17.82 11.65 -16.11
CA GLY A 452 -18.94 12.51 -16.52
C GLY A 452 -18.49 13.78 -17.24
N GLY A 453 -19.31 14.27 -18.16
CA GLY A 453 -19.07 15.55 -18.84
C GLY A 453 -19.43 16.73 -17.93
N ASN A 454 -18.62 17.78 -17.93
CA ASN A 454 -18.83 18.99 -17.10
C ASN A 454 -18.92 18.72 -15.58
N SER A 455 -18.28 17.65 -15.09
CA SER A 455 -18.19 17.34 -13.66
C SER A 455 -17.31 18.31 -12.89
N TYR A 456 -17.51 18.34 -11.57
CA TYR A 456 -16.65 19.06 -10.64
C TYR A 456 -15.42 18.22 -10.31
N LEU A 457 -14.26 18.87 -10.25
CA LEU A 457 -13.04 18.24 -9.74
C LEU A 457 -12.56 18.97 -8.49
N VAL A 458 -12.39 18.22 -7.41
CA VAL A 458 -11.64 18.64 -6.22
C VAL A 458 -10.32 17.90 -6.23
N ILE A 459 -9.23 18.65 -6.24
CA ILE A 459 -7.87 18.14 -6.04
C ILE A 459 -7.50 18.50 -4.60
N ASP A 460 -7.56 17.51 -3.72
CA ASP A 460 -7.17 17.66 -2.32
C ASP A 460 -5.68 17.38 -2.14
N GLU A 461 -5.04 18.16 -1.27
CA GLU A 461 -3.58 18.32 -1.21
C GLU A 461 -2.97 18.56 -2.61
N ALA A 462 -3.47 19.63 -3.24
CA ALA A 462 -3.17 19.94 -4.64
C ALA A 462 -1.68 20.17 -4.94
N ASN A 463 -0.86 20.47 -3.94
CA ASN A 463 0.59 20.64 -4.07
C ASN A 463 1.31 19.41 -4.65
N HIS A 464 0.69 18.22 -4.64
CA HIS A 464 1.25 17.01 -5.24
C HIS A 464 0.76 16.72 -6.67
N PHE A 465 -0.19 17.52 -7.18
CA PHE A 465 -0.88 17.19 -8.43
C PHE A 465 0.02 17.36 -9.66
N ALA A 466 0.82 18.42 -9.72
CA ALA A 466 1.79 18.62 -10.80
C ALA A 466 2.81 17.47 -10.86
N GLY A 467 3.32 17.02 -9.71
CA GLY A 467 4.16 15.83 -9.63
C GLY A 467 3.44 14.57 -10.16
N SER A 468 2.18 14.35 -9.74
CA SER A 468 1.38 13.22 -10.22
C SER A 468 1.13 13.23 -11.73
N LEU A 469 0.98 14.41 -12.35
CA LEU A 469 0.86 14.57 -13.80
C LEU A 469 2.19 14.24 -14.50
N ARG A 470 3.31 14.79 -14.00
CA ARG A 470 4.65 14.50 -14.54
C ARG A 470 4.97 13.02 -14.46
N ASP A 471 4.68 12.37 -13.35
CA ASP A 471 4.90 10.93 -13.16
C ASP A 471 4.01 10.09 -14.09
N ALA A 472 2.80 10.56 -14.40
CA ALA A 472 1.91 9.90 -15.34
C ALA A 472 2.44 9.99 -16.78
N SER A 473 3.11 11.08 -17.14
CA SER A 473 3.73 11.33 -18.44
C SER A 473 5.24 11.04 -18.49
N SER A 474 5.74 10.21 -17.57
CA SER A 474 7.16 9.86 -17.48
C SER A 474 7.39 8.36 -17.64
N PRO A 475 7.44 7.85 -18.89
CA PRO A 475 7.57 6.43 -19.15
C PRO A 475 9.00 5.93 -18.85
N THR A 476 9.17 4.62 -18.86
CA THR A 476 10.42 3.97 -18.46
C THR A 476 10.63 2.69 -19.22
N ILE A 477 11.88 2.45 -19.61
CA ILE A 477 12.36 1.20 -20.21
C ILE A 477 13.40 0.61 -19.27
N ASP A 478 13.18 -0.63 -18.84
CA ASP A 478 14.08 -1.39 -17.95
C ASP A 478 14.56 -2.59 -18.77
N PHE A 479 15.81 -2.53 -19.27
CA PHE A 479 16.34 -3.52 -20.23
C PHE A 479 16.46 -4.91 -19.59
N LEU A 480 16.78 -4.96 -18.29
CA LEU A 480 16.78 -6.20 -17.54
C LEU A 480 15.39 -6.85 -17.53
N LYS A 481 14.33 -6.08 -17.28
CA LYS A 481 12.95 -6.60 -17.33
C LYS A 481 12.51 -6.97 -18.74
N LEU A 482 12.88 -6.18 -19.74
CA LEU A 482 12.58 -6.48 -21.14
C LEU A 482 13.20 -7.84 -21.52
N ASN A 483 14.48 -8.04 -21.23
CA ASN A 483 15.17 -9.31 -21.44
C ASN A 483 14.50 -10.45 -20.65
N GLU A 484 14.11 -10.24 -19.39
CA GLU A 484 13.35 -11.24 -18.64
C GLU A 484 12.03 -11.62 -19.30
N TYR A 485 11.28 -10.66 -19.87
CA TYR A 485 10.02 -10.94 -20.55
C TYR A 485 10.26 -11.73 -21.85
N VAL A 486 11.20 -11.28 -22.68
CA VAL A 486 11.59 -11.94 -23.94
C VAL A 486 12.07 -13.37 -23.66
N LYS A 487 12.97 -13.53 -22.69
CA LYS A 487 13.47 -14.85 -22.28
C LYS A 487 12.37 -15.73 -21.72
N LYS A 488 11.44 -15.22 -20.91
CA LYS A 488 10.30 -16.03 -20.42
C LYS A 488 9.41 -16.49 -21.57
N ILE A 489 9.13 -15.63 -22.56
CA ILE A 489 8.38 -16.02 -23.76
C ILE A 489 9.14 -17.14 -24.50
N SER A 490 10.46 -16.97 -24.74
CA SER A 490 11.31 -17.99 -25.35
C SER A 490 11.33 -19.30 -24.56
N ASP A 491 11.59 -19.27 -23.26
CA ASP A 491 11.61 -20.45 -22.38
C ASP A 491 10.26 -21.19 -22.38
N ILE A 492 9.15 -20.45 -22.43
CA ILE A 492 7.80 -21.02 -22.54
C ILE A 492 7.64 -21.77 -23.86
N LEU A 493 8.17 -21.25 -24.97
CA LEU A 493 8.10 -21.87 -26.29
C LEU A 493 9.03 -23.10 -26.42
N TYR A 494 10.25 -23.04 -25.87
CA TYR A 494 11.31 -24.03 -26.15
C TYR A 494 11.77 -24.92 -24.98
N GLN A 495 11.68 -24.49 -23.70
CA GLN A 495 12.38 -25.16 -22.58
C GLN A 495 11.48 -25.91 -21.58
N ASN A 496 10.15 -25.76 -21.62
CA ASN A 496 9.25 -26.48 -20.70
C ASN A 496 9.11 -27.97 -21.05
N ARG A 497 9.09 -28.85 -20.03
CA ARG A 497 8.99 -30.33 -20.16
C ARG A 497 7.77 -30.84 -20.96
N VAL A 498 6.74 -30.01 -21.12
CA VAL A 498 5.67 -30.15 -22.11
C VAL A 498 5.92 -29.03 -23.11
N THR A 499 6.73 -29.28 -24.13
CA THR A 499 7.05 -28.24 -25.11
C THR A 499 5.81 -28.02 -25.98
N LEU A 500 5.49 -26.77 -26.27
CA LEU A 500 4.57 -26.41 -27.35
C LEU A 500 4.99 -27.11 -28.65
N ARG A 501 6.29 -27.32 -28.85
CA ARG A 501 6.87 -28.15 -29.90
C ARG A 501 6.27 -29.56 -29.98
N TYR A 502 5.91 -30.20 -28.86
CA TYR A 502 5.27 -31.52 -28.83
C TYR A 502 3.76 -31.43 -29.08
N ALA A 503 3.10 -30.39 -28.55
CA ALA A 503 1.69 -30.12 -28.77
C ALA A 503 1.38 -29.77 -30.25
N PHE A 504 2.30 -29.07 -30.93
CA PHE A 504 2.19 -28.69 -32.35
C PHE A 504 2.54 -29.83 -33.32
N THR A 505 3.11 -30.94 -32.84
CA THR A 505 3.40 -32.12 -33.66
C THR A 505 2.25 -33.13 -33.70
N GLU A 506 1.28 -33.04 -32.78
CA GLU A 506 0.01 -33.77 -32.92
C GLU A 506 -0.84 -33.07 -33.99
N VAL A 507 -1.15 -33.80 -35.06
CA VAL A 507 -1.68 -33.34 -36.36
C VAL A 507 -3.07 -32.65 -36.28
N THR A 508 -3.67 -32.50 -35.11
CA THR A 508 -5.07 -32.09 -34.94
C THR A 508 -5.29 -30.60 -34.69
N THR A 509 -4.27 -29.82 -34.31
CA THR A 509 -4.41 -28.36 -34.09
C THR A 509 -3.43 -27.59 -34.97
N GLN A 510 -3.88 -27.10 -36.13
CA GLN A 510 -3.13 -26.26 -37.08
C GLN A 510 -2.80 -24.86 -36.50
N LEU A 511 -2.31 -24.77 -35.26
CA LEU A 511 -2.06 -23.52 -34.55
C LEU A 511 -0.72 -22.93 -35.02
N TRP A 512 0.42 -23.55 -34.69
CA TRP A 512 1.75 -23.21 -35.22
C TRP A 512 2.46 -24.44 -35.79
N ASN A 513 3.35 -24.24 -36.76
CA ASN A 513 4.20 -25.27 -37.34
C ASN A 513 5.69 -25.06 -36.94
N TYR A 514 6.57 -25.98 -37.37
CA TYR A 514 8.00 -25.89 -37.09
C TYR A 514 8.66 -24.63 -37.68
N GLN A 515 8.20 -24.16 -38.84
CA GLN A 515 8.71 -22.95 -39.49
C GLN A 515 8.39 -21.69 -38.67
N ASP A 516 7.24 -21.67 -37.99
CA ASP A 516 6.85 -20.58 -37.09
C ASP A 516 7.77 -20.51 -35.87
N LEU A 517 8.11 -21.66 -35.29
CA LEU A 517 9.07 -21.75 -34.19
C LEU A 517 10.48 -21.34 -34.62
N GLN A 518 10.93 -21.70 -35.83
CA GLN A 518 12.23 -21.24 -36.33
C GLN A 518 12.24 -19.74 -36.59
N THR A 519 11.14 -19.19 -37.13
CA THR A 519 11.00 -17.75 -37.38
C THR A 519 11.07 -16.98 -36.06
N MET A 520 10.35 -17.44 -35.03
CA MET A 520 10.42 -16.86 -33.68
C MET A 520 11.82 -16.91 -33.07
N GLU A 521 12.55 -18.01 -33.27
CA GLU A 521 13.93 -18.16 -32.76
C GLU A 521 14.86 -17.10 -33.37
N THR A 522 14.74 -16.84 -34.68
CA THR A 522 15.47 -15.77 -35.37
C THR A 522 15.14 -14.40 -34.79
N HIS A 523 13.86 -14.10 -34.53
CA HIS A 523 13.45 -12.83 -33.91
C HIS A 523 14.00 -12.68 -32.49
N PHE A 524 14.01 -13.74 -31.67
CA PHE A 524 14.62 -13.69 -30.33
C PHE A 524 16.11 -13.38 -30.39
N GLN A 525 16.84 -14.01 -31.31
CA GLN A 525 18.27 -13.74 -31.51
C GLN A 525 18.51 -12.30 -31.96
N ALA A 526 17.72 -11.79 -32.91
CA ALA A 526 17.79 -10.41 -33.37
C ALA A 526 17.53 -9.41 -32.23
N VAL A 527 16.54 -9.68 -31.37
CA VAL A 527 16.25 -8.86 -30.19
C VAL A 527 17.41 -8.85 -29.20
N ASP A 528 18.00 -10.01 -28.89
CA ASP A 528 19.15 -10.09 -27.99
C ASP A 528 20.35 -9.30 -28.53
N GLU A 529 20.66 -9.42 -29.83
CA GLU A 529 21.72 -8.65 -30.49
C GLU A 529 21.43 -7.14 -30.51
N LEU A 530 20.19 -6.73 -30.80
CA LEU A 530 19.79 -5.33 -30.82
C LEU A 530 19.84 -4.71 -29.43
N MET A 531 19.36 -5.42 -28.40
CA MET A 531 19.45 -4.98 -27.00
C MET A 531 20.90 -4.75 -26.60
N GLU A 532 21.79 -5.72 -26.87
CA GLU A 532 23.22 -5.58 -26.56
C GLU A 532 23.84 -4.37 -27.29
N ARG A 533 23.53 -4.18 -28.57
CA ARG A 533 24.02 -3.01 -29.35
C ARG A 533 23.49 -1.68 -28.80
N ILE A 534 22.23 -1.61 -28.38
CA ILE A 534 21.64 -0.41 -27.77
C ILE A 534 22.30 -0.11 -26.42
N GLU A 535 22.43 -1.11 -25.56
CA GLU A 535 23.07 -1.00 -24.25
C GLU A 535 24.51 -0.49 -24.39
N TYR A 536 25.30 -1.03 -25.31
CA TYR A 536 26.67 -0.56 -25.58
C TYR A 536 26.71 0.82 -26.22
N ASN A 537 25.80 1.14 -27.16
CA ASN A 537 25.73 2.47 -27.75
C ASN A 537 25.45 3.52 -26.65
N ILE A 538 24.48 3.25 -25.78
CA ILE A 538 24.13 4.16 -24.69
C ILE A 538 25.27 4.26 -23.68
N PHE A 539 25.84 3.12 -23.28
CA PHE A 539 26.95 3.08 -22.34
C PHE A 539 28.16 3.87 -22.86
N GLY A 540 28.53 3.65 -24.12
CA GLY A 540 29.68 4.29 -24.75
C GLY A 540 29.52 5.80 -24.92
N ASN A 541 28.36 6.26 -25.42
CA ASN A 541 28.13 7.66 -25.76
C ASN A 541 27.73 8.51 -24.54
N TYR A 542 26.99 7.95 -23.57
CA TYR A 542 26.37 8.76 -22.51
C TYR A 542 26.85 8.41 -21.10
N ILE A 543 27.38 7.21 -20.84
CA ILE A 543 27.69 6.73 -19.48
C ILE A 543 29.18 6.70 -19.18
N ARG A 544 29.97 6.06 -20.04
CA ARG A 544 31.38 5.69 -19.81
C ARG A 544 32.25 6.85 -19.33
N ASN A 545 32.04 8.04 -19.90
CA ASN A 545 32.84 9.23 -19.61
C ASN A 545 32.26 10.10 -18.48
N LYS A 546 31.00 9.86 -18.05
CA LYS A 546 30.33 10.62 -16.99
C LYS A 546 30.49 10.00 -15.60
N VAL A 547 30.88 8.72 -15.49
CA VAL A 547 31.09 8.02 -14.19
C VAL A 547 32.58 7.93 -13.80
N ARG A 548 32.93 8.48 -12.63
CA ARG A 548 34.30 8.44 -12.10
C ARG A 548 34.65 7.03 -11.59
N PHE A 549 35.93 6.67 -11.63
CA PHE A 549 36.40 5.33 -11.24
C PHE A 549 35.93 4.89 -9.84
N LYS A 550 35.98 5.80 -8.86
CA LYS A 550 35.56 5.54 -7.48
C LYS A 550 34.05 5.25 -7.31
N ASP A 551 33.22 5.70 -8.24
CA ASP A 551 31.76 5.61 -8.15
C ASP A 551 31.22 4.39 -8.94
N ARG A 552 32.11 3.60 -9.57
CA ARG A 552 31.74 2.44 -10.42
C ARG A 552 31.29 1.19 -9.66
N GLN A 553 31.55 1.14 -8.36
CA GLN A 553 31.06 0.06 -7.49
C GLN A 553 29.68 0.37 -6.89
N GLU A 554 29.14 1.56 -7.15
CA GLU A 554 27.85 2.01 -6.68
C GLU A 554 26.80 2.00 -7.79
N PHE A 555 25.54 2.17 -7.41
CA PHE A 555 24.44 2.40 -8.33
C PHE A 555 24.72 3.65 -9.19
N VAL A 556 24.66 3.49 -10.50
CA VAL A 556 24.90 4.60 -11.45
C VAL A 556 23.56 5.28 -11.71
N SER A 557 23.51 6.60 -11.54
CA SER A 557 22.39 7.43 -12.00
C SER A 557 22.93 8.67 -12.69
N ILE A 558 22.76 8.74 -14.01
CA ILE A 558 23.19 9.86 -14.84
C ILE A 558 21.97 10.63 -15.29
N LEU A 559 22.10 11.94 -15.24
CA LEU A 559 21.06 12.87 -15.64
C LEU A 559 21.54 13.67 -16.85
N ASP A 560 20.76 13.63 -17.90
CA ASP A 560 20.92 14.45 -19.09
C ASP A 560 19.74 15.43 -19.15
N SER A 561 20.00 16.66 -18.70
CA SER A 561 19.05 17.77 -18.70
C SER A 561 19.22 18.69 -19.91
N SER A 562 20.18 18.39 -20.79
CA SER A 562 20.61 19.26 -21.90
C SER A 562 19.94 18.93 -23.24
N ASN A 563 18.98 17.99 -23.26
CA ASN A 563 18.44 17.39 -24.49
C ASN A 563 19.58 16.84 -25.40
N GLU A 564 20.71 16.41 -24.83
CA GLU A 564 21.83 15.85 -25.60
C GLU A 564 21.60 14.37 -25.91
N PHE A 565 20.83 13.67 -25.09
CA PHE A 565 20.50 12.28 -25.33
C PHE A 565 19.71 12.10 -26.63
N GLY A 566 20.27 11.31 -27.55
CA GLY A 566 19.71 11.07 -28.89
C GLY A 566 20.05 12.16 -29.90
N LYS A 567 20.50 13.34 -29.47
CA LYS A 567 20.88 14.44 -30.35
C LYS A 567 22.12 14.03 -31.17
N ASP A 568 22.00 14.12 -32.48
CA ASP A 568 23.02 13.72 -33.46
C ASP A 568 23.45 12.23 -33.36
N ASN A 569 22.66 11.38 -32.67
CA ASN A 569 22.91 9.94 -32.55
C ASN A 569 21.87 9.14 -33.37
N ASN A 570 21.95 9.29 -34.71
CA ASN A 570 21.08 8.59 -35.65
C ASN A 570 21.15 7.07 -35.48
N GLN A 571 22.32 6.54 -35.07
CA GLN A 571 22.49 5.12 -34.81
C GLN A 571 21.58 4.62 -33.68
N LEU A 572 21.41 5.38 -32.60
CA LEU A 572 20.52 5.00 -31.50
C LEU A 572 19.06 4.95 -31.97
N THR A 573 18.62 5.94 -32.75
CA THR A 573 17.24 5.97 -33.26
C THR A 573 16.95 4.82 -34.23
N GLU A 574 17.92 4.47 -35.09
CA GLU A 574 17.82 3.29 -35.97
C GLU A 574 17.73 1.99 -35.15
N LEU A 575 18.62 1.81 -34.17
CA LEU A 575 18.61 0.62 -33.32
C LEU A 575 17.30 0.47 -32.52
N LEU A 576 16.76 1.57 -31.97
CA LEU A 576 15.48 1.56 -31.26
C LEU A 576 14.33 1.21 -32.20
N SER A 577 14.32 1.76 -33.41
CA SER A 577 13.32 1.43 -34.45
C SER A 577 13.37 -0.05 -34.80
N ASP A 578 14.56 -0.61 -35.05
CA ASP A 578 14.74 -2.03 -35.37
C ASP A 578 14.27 -2.92 -34.21
N LEU A 579 14.60 -2.55 -32.96
CA LEU A 579 14.15 -3.28 -31.77
C LEU A 579 12.62 -3.26 -31.65
N ILE A 580 11.97 -2.12 -31.88
CA ILE A 580 10.50 -2.01 -31.86
C ILE A 580 9.89 -2.93 -32.90
N VAL A 581 10.45 -3.00 -34.11
CA VAL A 581 9.97 -3.88 -35.18
C VAL A 581 10.07 -5.35 -34.76
N GLU A 582 11.23 -5.81 -34.31
CA GLU A 582 11.45 -7.21 -33.92
C GLU A 582 10.58 -7.64 -32.73
N LEU A 583 10.49 -6.80 -31.70
CA LEU A 583 9.60 -7.05 -30.55
C LEU A 583 8.12 -7.06 -30.97
N SER A 584 7.72 -6.22 -31.93
CA SER A 584 6.36 -6.20 -32.46
C SER A 584 6.04 -7.49 -33.23
N LEU A 585 6.99 -8.02 -33.99
CA LEU A 585 6.84 -9.30 -34.69
C LEU A 585 6.61 -10.46 -33.71
N ILE A 586 7.43 -10.54 -32.64
CA ILE A 586 7.24 -11.51 -31.54
C ILE A 586 5.85 -11.35 -30.92
N SER A 587 5.48 -10.12 -30.57
CA SER A 587 4.23 -9.82 -29.87
C SER A 587 3.00 -10.18 -30.69
N ASN A 588 3.00 -9.82 -31.97
CA ASN A 588 1.91 -10.09 -32.91
C ASN A 588 1.78 -11.59 -33.19
N ARG A 589 2.90 -12.32 -33.29
CA ARG A 589 2.86 -13.78 -33.49
C ARG A 589 2.21 -14.49 -32.31
N VAL A 590 2.56 -14.08 -31.08
CA VAL A 590 1.95 -14.61 -29.85
C VAL A 590 0.45 -14.29 -29.77
N GLU A 591 0.02 -13.11 -30.22
CA GLU A 591 -1.41 -12.80 -30.30
C GLU A 591 -2.16 -13.67 -31.30
N THR A 592 -1.61 -13.85 -32.49
CA THR A 592 -2.21 -14.75 -33.48
C THR A 592 -2.39 -16.16 -32.91
N LEU A 593 -1.41 -16.65 -32.14
CA LEU A 593 -1.54 -17.94 -31.43
C LEU A 593 -2.70 -17.94 -30.42
N PHE A 594 -2.85 -16.85 -29.66
CA PHE A 594 -3.90 -16.71 -28.66
C PHE A 594 -5.29 -16.67 -29.30
N ASP A 595 -5.46 -15.93 -30.40
CA ASP A 595 -6.73 -15.86 -31.14
C ASP A 595 -7.13 -17.23 -31.69
N GLN A 596 -6.18 -17.96 -32.28
CA GLN A 596 -6.42 -19.30 -32.78
C GLN A 596 -6.74 -20.30 -31.64
N TYR A 597 -6.07 -20.17 -30.49
CA TYR A 597 -6.38 -20.95 -29.28
C TYR A 597 -7.80 -20.71 -28.78
N ASN A 598 -8.24 -19.44 -28.69
CA ASN A 598 -9.59 -19.12 -28.22
C ASN A 598 -10.66 -19.77 -29.10
N PHE A 599 -10.41 -19.89 -30.40
CA PHE A 599 -11.31 -20.57 -31.34
C PHE A 599 -11.39 -22.09 -31.12
N GLN A 600 -10.33 -22.72 -30.58
CA GLN A 600 -10.20 -24.17 -30.42
C GLN A 600 -10.19 -24.65 -28.96
N LYS A 601 -10.50 -23.76 -27.99
CA LYS A 601 -10.31 -23.97 -26.54
C LYS A 601 -10.93 -25.27 -25.99
N ASN A 602 -12.01 -25.77 -26.60
CA ASN A 602 -12.70 -27.00 -26.16
C ASN A 602 -11.98 -28.31 -26.53
N PHE A 603 -10.97 -28.27 -27.40
CA PHE A 603 -10.28 -29.46 -27.93
C PHE A 603 -8.81 -29.54 -27.49
N ILE A 604 -8.37 -28.61 -26.65
CA ILE A 604 -6.96 -28.44 -26.27
C ILE A 604 -6.74 -28.96 -24.84
N SER A 605 -5.57 -29.58 -24.60
CA SER A 605 -5.21 -30.08 -23.28
C SER A 605 -5.05 -28.95 -22.24
N VAL A 606 -5.36 -29.28 -20.99
CA VAL A 606 -5.22 -28.39 -19.84
C VAL A 606 -3.78 -27.86 -19.70
N GLU A 607 -2.77 -28.69 -19.97
CA GLU A 607 -1.36 -28.32 -19.95
C GLU A 607 -1.04 -27.23 -20.99
N LEU A 608 -1.59 -27.36 -22.20
CA LEU A 608 -1.40 -26.39 -23.28
C LEU A 608 -2.08 -25.05 -22.97
N SER A 609 -3.27 -25.08 -22.36
CA SER A 609 -3.98 -23.89 -21.87
C SER A 609 -3.14 -23.05 -20.91
N LYS A 610 -2.43 -23.70 -19.97
CA LYS A 610 -1.54 -23.02 -19.00
C LYS A 610 -0.38 -22.32 -19.71
N VAL A 611 0.22 -23.01 -20.66
CA VAL A 611 1.36 -22.51 -21.42
C VAL A 611 0.95 -21.29 -22.22
N ILE A 612 -0.19 -21.33 -22.90
CA ILE A 612 -0.74 -20.21 -23.67
C ILE A 612 -1.10 -19.04 -22.75
N SER A 613 -1.79 -19.28 -21.63
CA SER A 613 -2.12 -18.22 -20.68
C SER A 613 -0.88 -17.51 -20.13
N ASN A 614 0.18 -18.25 -19.80
CA ASN A 614 1.44 -17.66 -19.35
C ASN A 614 2.09 -16.83 -20.47
N LEU A 615 2.08 -17.35 -21.70
CA LEU A 615 2.60 -16.65 -22.87
C LEU A 615 1.87 -15.32 -23.10
N THR A 616 0.53 -15.30 -22.99
CA THR A 616 -0.26 -14.07 -23.12
C THR A 616 0.03 -13.06 -22.00
N ILE A 617 0.33 -13.54 -20.77
CA ILE A 617 0.70 -12.65 -19.66
C ILE A 617 2.04 -11.97 -19.93
N GLU A 618 3.05 -12.73 -20.32
CA GLU A 618 4.36 -12.15 -20.64
C GLU A 618 4.28 -11.24 -21.88
N ASN A 619 3.44 -11.58 -22.87
CA ASN A 619 3.23 -10.74 -24.04
C ASN A 619 2.58 -9.38 -23.72
N ALA A 620 1.62 -9.35 -22.80
CA ALA A 620 1.01 -8.08 -22.37
C ALA A 620 2.02 -7.14 -21.69
N LYS A 621 2.98 -7.70 -20.94
CA LYS A 621 4.10 -6.91 -20.37
C LYS A 621 5.01 -6.38 -21.46
N LEU A 622 5.32 -7.22 -22.46
CA LEU A 622 6.12 -6.81 -23.61
C LEU A 622 5.46 -5.66 -24.38
N ARG A 623 4.14 -5.71 -24.60
CA ARG A 623 3.38 -4.62 -25.24
C ARG A 623 3.46 -3.28 -24.51
N THR A 624 3.49 -3.32 -23.18
CA THR A 624 3.68 -2.10 -22.39
C THR A 624 5.06 -1.50 -22.64
N VAL A 625 6.10 -2.33 -22.73
CA VAL A 625 7.46 -1.86 -23.06
C VAL A 625 7.54 -1.36 -24.50
N LEU A 626 6.89 -2.03 -25.45
CA LEU A 626 6.78 -1.58 -26.85
C LEU A 626 6.18 -0.18 -26.97
N LYS A 627 5.07 0.10 -26.26
CA LYS A 627 4.47 1.43 -26.21
C LYS A 627 5.47 2.47 -25.69
N ASN A 628 6.16 2.16 -24.60
CA ASN A 628 7.15 3.07 -24.03
C ASN A 628 8.35 3.29 -24.99
N LEU A 629 8.79 2.26 -25.72
CA LEU A 629 9.85 2.39 -26.72
C LEU A 629 9.42 3.31 -27.87
N ASP A 630 8.20 3.17 -28.35
CA ASP A 630 7.63 4.03 -29.40
C ASP A 630 7.55 5.50 -28.93
N GLU A 631 7.05 5.73 -27.70
CA GLU A 631 7.02 7.05 -27.08
C GLU A 631 8.42 7.67 -26.93
N LEU A 632 9.43 6.87 -26.55
CA LEU A 632 10.82 7.34 -26.49
C LEU A 632 11.34 7.70 -27.87
N LEU A 633 11.10 6.85 -28.88
CA LEU A 633 11.57 7.10 -30.24
C LEU A 633 10.96 8.39 -30.80
N GLN A 634 9.66 8.59 -30.61
CA GLN A 634 8.98 9.84 -30.99
C GLN A 634 9.56 11.04 -30.22
N ALA A 635 9.84 10.88 -28.92
CA ALA A 635 10.41 11.95 -28.12
C ALA A 635 11.81 12.36 -28.61
N LEU A 636 12.64 11.40 -29.01
CA LEU A 636 13.97 11.63 -29.57
C LEU A 636 13.95 12.28 -30.96
N GLN A 637 12.91 12.01 -31.75
CA GLN A 637 12.76 12.57 -33.11
C GLN A 637 12.13 13.97 -33.13
N SER A 638 11.54 14.42 -32.02
CA SER A 638 10.88 15.73 -31.93
C SER A 638 11.88 16.86 -31.58
N PRO A 639 11.98 17.91 -32.42
CA PRO A 639 12.92 19.01 -32.20
C PRO A 639 12.55 19.97 -31.05
N ASP A 640 11.29 20.02 -30.63
CA ASP A 640 10.78 20.98 -29.62
C ASP A 640 10.65 20.39 -28.20
N ASN A 641 10.97 19.11 -28.02
CA ASN A 641 10.70 18.40 -26.79
C ASN A 641 11.70 18.73 -25.67
N LYS A 642 11.21 19.35 -24.58
CA LYS A 642 11.99 19.60 -23.35
C LYS A 642 11.73 18.49 -22.33
N PHE A 643 12.41 17.36 -22.48
CA PHE A 643 12.42 16.29 -21.48
C PHE A 643 13.81 16.14 -20.88
N GLY A 644 13.87 15.89 -19.58
CA GLY A 644 15.11 15.40 -18.99
C GLY A 644 15.16 13.89 -19.09
N LEU A 645 16.35 13.33 -19.17
CA LEU A 645 16.54 11.88 -19.22
C LEU A 645 17.39 11.41 -18.06
N GLN A 646 16.96 10.30 -17.47
CA GLN A 646 17.64 9.61 -16.39
C GLN A 646 18.06 8.22 -16.88
N LEU A 647 19.37 7.97 -16.84
CA LEU A 647 19.97 6.66 -17.08
C LEU A 647 20.38 6.06 -15.74
N GLU A 648 19.84 4.90 -15.41
CA GLU A 648 20.17 4.17 -14.19
C GLU A 648 20.83 2.82 -14.54
N MET A 649 21.88 2.43 -13.82
CA MET A 649 22.46 1.08 -13.90
C MET A 649 22.69 0.54 -12.48
N ARG A 650 22.32 -0.72 -12.27
CA ARG A 650 22.56 -1.39 -10.98
C ARG A 650 24.03 -1.73 -10.78
N ASP A 651 24.71 -2.06 -11.87
CA ASP A 651 26.14 -2.35 -11.91
C ASP A 651 26.73 -1.64 -13.13
N TYR A 652 27.71 -0.78 -12.91
CA TYR A 652 28.41 -0.04 -13.97
C TYR A 652 29.04 -0.98 -15.02
N TYR A 653 29.47 -2.17 -14.61
CA TYR A 653 30.13 -3.14 -15.49
C TYR A 653 29.17 -4.08 -16.20
N ASP A 654 27.86 -3.98 -15.93
CA ASP A 654 26.82 -4.76 -16.60
C ASP A 654 25.78 -3.83 -17.27
N PRO A 655 25.99 -3.47 -18.56
CA PRO A 655 25.06 -2.67 -19.36
C PRO A 655 23.63 -3.24 -19.42
N LYS A 656 23.44 -4.54 -19.17
CA LYS A 656 22.10 -5.17 -19.16
C LYS A 656 21.22 -4.67 -18.02
N THR A 657 21.82 -4.06 -17.01
CA THR A 657 21.10 -3.45 -15.89
C THR A 657 20.60 -2.04 -16.18
N LEU A 658 20.79 -1.55 -17.42
CA LEU A 658 20.38 -0.23 -17.85
C LEU A 658 18.86 -0.04 -17.76
N LYS A 659 18.49 1.12 -17.24
CA LYS A 659 17.13 1.63 -17.22
C LYS A 659 17.13 3.07 -17.70
N ILE A 660 16.20 3.37 -18.60
CA ILE A 660 16.00 4.70 -19.18
C ILE A 660 14.66 5.21 -18.70
N SER A 661 14.66 6.38 -18.09
CA SER A 661 13.44 7.10 -17.72
C SER A 661 13.52 8.51 -18.29
N TRP A 662 12.55 8.93 -19.09
CA TRP A 662 12.48 10.32 -19.54
C TRP A 662 11.36 11.02 -18.81
N ARG A 663 11.65 12.25 -18.39
CA ARG A 663 10.83 13.09 -17.54
C ARG A 663 10.38 14.28 -18.34
N GLN A 664 9.09 14.32 -18.64
CA GLN A 664 8.48 15.50 -19.23
C GLN A 664 8.25 16.53 -18.13
N TYR A 665 8.90 17.69 -18.25
CA TYR A 665 8.65 18.80 -17.33
C TYR A 665 7.42 19.61 -17.73
N ASP A 666 7.20 19.77 -19.04
CA ASP A 666 6.08 20.52 -19.61
C ASP A 666 4.78 19.70 -19.53
N ILE A 667 3.89 20.11 -18.65
CA ILE A 667 2.59 19.45 -18.39
C ILE A 667 1.41 20.33 -18.85
N ARG A 668 1.66 21.36 -19.66
CA ARG A 668 0.62 22.29 -20.11
C ARG A 668 -0.52 21.59 -20.84
N ASP A 669 -0.22 20.58 -21.66
CA ASP A 669 -1.23 19.80 -22.38
C ASP A 669 -2.09 18.99 -21.41
N LEU A 670 -1.50 18.32 -20.42
CA LEU A 670 -2.24 17.59 -19.39
C LEU A 670 -3.12 18.50 -18.52
N ILE A 671 -2.63 19.72 -18.25
CA ILE A 671 -3.41 20.75 -17.54
C ILE A 671 -4.56 21.24 -18.42
N ALA A 672 -4.36 21.41 -19.73
CA ALA A 672 -5.41 21.72 -20.68
C ALA A 672 -6.45 20.60 -20.75
N ASP A 673 -6.02 19.34 -20.89
CA ASP A 673 -6.90 18.16 -20.88
C ASP A 673 -7.72 18.07 -19.59
N THR A 674 -7.08 18.32 -18.44
CA THR A 674 -7.78 18.38 -17.15
C THR A 674 -8.81 19.51 -17.14
N THR A 675 -8.44 20.70 -17.65
CA THR A 675 -9.33 21.86 -17.73
C THR A 675 -10.49 21.62 -18.68
N ASP A 676 -10.28 20.91 -19.78
CA ASP A 676 -11.31 20.58 -20.75
C ASP A 676 -12.26 19.50 -20.25
N ARG A 677 -11.76 18.58 -19.42
CA ARG A 677 -12.57 17.51 -18.85
C ARG A 677 -13.57 18.00 -17.81
N PHE A 678 -13.17 18.95 -16.96
CA PHE A 678 -13.93 19.36 -15.78
C PHE A 678 -14.46 20.80 -15.89
N SER A 679 -15.69 21.04 -15.44
CA SER A 679 -16.33 22.36 -15.57
C SER A 679 -15.73 23.40 -14.62
N GLN A 680 -15.41 22.97 -13.40
CA GLN A 680 -14.77 23.77 -12.36
C GLN A 680 -13.80 22.88 -11.59
N ILE A 681 -12.57 23.37 -11.41
CA ILE A 681 -11.51 22.66 -10.70
C ILE A 681 -11.20 23.43 -9.42
N PHE A 682 -11.21 22.73 -8.28
CA PHE A 682 -10.86 23.26 -6.97
C PHE A 682 -9.56 22.60 -6.50
N ALA A 683 -8.46 23.35 -6.58
CA ALA A 683 -7.17 22.94 -6.04
C ALA A 683 -7.09 23.43 -4.59
N ILE A 684 -7.19 22.49 -3.64
CA ILE A 684 -7.28 22.77 -2.20
C ILE A 684 -6.11 22.10 -1.48
N GLY A 685 -5.50 22.80 -0.52
CA GLY A 685 -4.37 22.26 0.25
C GLY A 685 -4.06 23.09 1.49
N ALA A 686 -3.35 22.48 2.44
CA ALA A 686 -2.98 23.16 3.70
C ALA A 686 -1.78 24.11 3.56
N ALA A 687 -0.91 23.85 2.59
CA ALA A 687 0.28 24.63 2.31
C ALA A 687 0.46 24.69 0.79
N ILE A 688 -0.27 25.58 0.14
CA ILE A 688 -0.13 25.82 -1.31
C ILE A 688 0.64 27.12 -1.57
N THR A 689 0.47 28.10 -0.69
CA THR A 689 1.08 29.42 -0.80
C THR A 689 2.34 29.55 0.01
N ILE A 690 3.17 30.49 -0.40
CA ILE A 690 4.40 30.87 0.29
C ILE A 690 4.34 32.36 0.50
N GLN A 691 4.43 32.79 1.77
CA GLN A 691 4.17 34.19 2.15
C GLN A 691 2.84 34.73 1.59
N LYS A 692 1.81 33.87 1.54
CA LYS A 692 0.48 34.16 0.97
C LYS A 692 0.47 34.44 -0.54
N ASP A 693 1.44 33.93 -1.27
CA ASP A 693 1.51 34.01 -2.73
C ASP A 693 1.39 32.62 -3.39
N PHE A 694 0.63 32.55 -4.49
CA PHE A 694 0.40 31.32 -5.26
C PHE A 694 1.42 31.12 -6.39
N SER A 695 2.34 32.06 -6.64
CA SER A 695 3.25 32.00 -7.79
C SER A 695 4.04 30.69 -7.88
N HIS A 696 4.46 30.13 -6.75
CA HIS A 696 5.13 28.82 -6.73
C HIS A 696 4.25 27.70 -7.29
N PHE A 697 3.01 27.60 -6.79
CA PHE A 697 2.06 26.60 -7.25
C PHE A 697 1.69 26.79 -8.73
N ILE A 698 1.52 28.04 -9.17
CA ILE A 698 1.21 28.37 -10.57
C ILE A 698 2.39 28.01 -11.48
N LEU A 699 3.63 28.28 -11.05
CA LEU A 699 4.83 27.88 -11.79
C LEU A 699 4.95 26.36 -11.89
N ASP A 700 4.71 25.63 -10.79
CA ASP A 700 4.82 24.17 -10.75
C ASP A 700 3.73 23.48 -11.58
N THR A 701 2.48 23.98 -11.52
CA THR A 701 1.37 23.50 -12.35
C THR A 701 1.37 24.05 -13.77
N GLN A 702 2.20 25.05 -14.07
CA GLN A 702 2.26 25.72 -15.38
C GLN A 702 0.90 26.31 -15.83
N LEU A 703 0.08 26.72 -14.86
CA LEU A 703 -1.20 27.36 -15.12
C LEU A 703 -1.00 28.77 -15.69
N ASN A 704 -1.79 29.12 -16.70
CA ASN A 704 -1.86 30.48 -17.21
C ASN A 704 -2.86 31.32 -16.38
N GLN A 705 -2.63 32.62 -16.26
CA GLN A 705 -3.52 33.52 -15.50
C GLN A 705 -4.96 33.53 -16.03
N ASN A 706 -5.17 33.33 -17.32
CA ASN A 706 -6.50 33.24 -17.92
C ASN A 706 -7.26 31.97 -17.51
N GLN A 707 -6.57 30.89 -17.12
CA GLN A 707 -7.15 29.64 -16.63
C GLN A 707 -7.55 29.72 -15.16
N ILE A 708 -7.13 30.77 -14.43
CA ILE A 708 -7.44 30.93 -13.00
C ILE A 708 -8.70 31.80 -12.84
N ASN A 709 -9.61 31.35 -11.97
CA ASN A 709 -10.84 32.05 -11.62
C ASN A 709 -10.67 32.90 -10.36
N GLN A 710 -10.12 32.28 -9.30
CA GLN A 710 -9.90 32.93 -8.02
C GLN A 710 -8.72 32.30 -7.28
N MET A 711 -8.14 33.08 -6.39
CA MET A 711 -7.12 32.67 -5.43
C MET A 711 -7.59 33.07 -4.04
N VAL A 712 -7.78 32.10 -3.15
CA VAL A 712 -8.36 32.30 -1.83
C VAL A 712 -7.41 31.74 -0.77
N ILE A 713 -7.13 32.54 0.26
CA ILE A 713 -6.33 32.13 1.40
C ILE A 713 -7.19 32.32 2.64
N LEU A 714 -7.56 31.21 3.28
CA LEU A 714 -8.31 31.27 4.53
C LEU A 714 -7.39 31.69 5.68
N PRO A 715 -7.88 32.48 6.64
CA PRO A 715 -7.07 32.93 7.75
C PRO A 715 -6.66 31.76 8.64
N ASP A 716 -5.41 31.73 9.10
CA ASP A 716 -4.98 30.77 10.11
C ASP A 716 -5.56 31.19 11.47
N MET A 717 -6.35 30.33 12.11
CA MET A 717 -7.12 30.67 13.32
C MET A 717 -6.34 30.44 14.63
N ASN A 718 -5.00 30.54 14.59
CA ASN A 718 -4.08 30.58 15.74
C ASN A 718 -4.06 29.34 16.67
N SER A 719 -4.65 28.19 16.30
CA SER A 719 -4.57 26.99 17.14
C SER A 719 -3.18 26.35 17.09
N ILE A 720 -2.54 26.32 15.92
CA ILE A 720 -1.20 25.73 15.74
C ILE A 720 -0.15 26.54 16.49
N SER A 721 -0.18 27.88 16.41
CA SER A 721 0.81 28.72 17.08
C SER A 721 0.74 28.70 18.61
N LYS A 722 -0.44 28.44 19.19
CA LYS A 722 -0.59 28.30 20.64
C LYS A 722 -0.12 26.94 21.17
N ASN A 723 -0.25 25.91 20.36
CA ASN A 723 0.00 24.52 20.78
C ASN A 723 1.29 23.95 20.20
N SER A 724 2.09 24.76 19.52
CA SER A 724 3.40 24.37 19.03
C SER A 724 4.49 25.34 19.45
N LYS A 725 5.71 24.80 19.58
CA LYS A 725 6.93 25.57 19.77
C LYS A 725 8.02 25.02 18.86
N ILE A 726 8.90 25.90 18.38
CA ILE A 726 10.13 25.53 17.67
C ILE A 726 11.31 25.85 18.59
N TYR A 727 12.15 24.86 18.84
CA TYR A 727 13.37 24.99 19.60
C TYR A 727 14.59 24.87 18.70
N LEU A 728 15.57 25.71 18.99
CA LEU A 728 16.88 25.79 18.35
C LEU A 728 17.93 25.79 19.46
N PRO A 729 18.80 24.77 19.53
CA PRO A 729 19.89 24.80 20.49
C PRO A 729 20.87 25.94 20.17
N ALA A 730 21.19 26.77 21.18
CA ALA A 730 22.03 27.96 21.02
C ALA A 730 23.47 27.65 20.59
N ASN A 731 23.98 26.47 20.97
CA ASN A 731 25.35 26.05 20.72
C ASN A 731 25.47 25.13 19.50
N LEU A 732 24.60 25.27 18.49
CA LEU A 732 24.72 24.50 17.25
C LEU A 732 25.94 24.97 16.43
N PRO A 733 26.93 24.10 16.18
CA PRO A 733 28.01 24.42 15.24
C PRO A 733 27.46 24.64 13.82
N ASP A 734 28.20 25.38 13.00
CA ASP A 734 27.88 25.48 11.58
C ASP A 734 28.04 24.12 10.92
N ILE A 735 26.93 23.54 10.46
CA ILE A 735 26.92 22.24 9.79
C ILE A 735 27.86 22.23 8.57
N GLN A 736 28.10 23.37 7.93
CA GLN A 736 29.04 23.48 6.80
C GLN A 736 30.51 23.35 7.23
N SER A 737 30.81 23.54 8.53
CA SER A 737 32.15 23.43 9.10
C SER A 737 32.49 22.04 9.64
N LEU A 738 31.48 21.20 9.87
CA LEU A 738 31.66 19.84 10.40
C LEU A 738 31.99 18.85 9.30
N ASN A 739 32.87 17.89 9.61
CA ASN A 739 32.97 16.68 8.80
C ASN A 739 31.78 15.73 9.05
N SER A 740 31.65 14.69 8.22
CA SER A 740 30.51 13.75 8.32
C SER A 740 30.41 13.06 9.68
N GLU A 741 31.54 12.62 10.25
CA GLU A 741 31.56 11.89 11.53
C GLU A 741 31.19 12.83 12.69
N GLU A 742 31.79 14.03 12.74
CA GLU A 742 31.44 15.06 13.72
C GLU A 742 29.95 15.43 13.66
N TYR A 743 29.39 15.52 12.45
CA TYR A 743 27.97 15.79 12.26
C TYR A 743 27.09 14.63 12.76
N PHE A 744 27.46 13.37 12.51
CA PHE A 744 26.73 12.21 13.03
C PHE A 744 26.78 12.15 14.55
N ASP A 745 27.92 12.44 15.15
CA ASP A 745 28.11 12.46 16.61
C ASP A 745 27.29 13.58 17.24
N MET A 746 27.32 14.78 16.65
CA MET A 746 26.50 15.92 17.09
C MET A 746 25.01 15.56 17.08
N VAL A 747 24.49 15.07 15.95
CA VAL A 747 23.06 14.70 15.83
C VAL A 747 22.69 13.60 16.83
N THR A 748 23.55 12.58 16.97
CA THR A 748 23.33 11.48 17.94
C THR A 748 23.26 12.02 19.37
N GLY A 749 24.19 12.92 19.76
CA GLY A 749 24.21 13.53 21.09
C GLY A 749 22.90 14.26 21.42
N TYR A 750 22.43 15.13 20.52
CA TYR A 750 21.16 15.84 20.72
C TYR A 750 19.94 14.90 20.78
N ILE A 751 19.95 13.80 20.02
CA ILE A 751 18.87 12.79 20.07
C ILE A 751 18.89 12.08 21.43
N VAL A 752 20.05 11.63 21.90
CA VAL A 752 20.20 10.97 23.21
C VAL A 752 19.74 11.90 24.33
N ASP A 753 20.17 13.17 24.30
CA ASP A 753 19.78 14.18 25.30
C ASP A 753 18.26 14.34 25.42
N VAL A 754 17.54 14.31 24.30
CA VAL A 754 16.07 14.36 24.26
C VAL A 754 15.48 13.06 24.81
N LEU A 755 15.93 11.90 24.33
CA LEU A 755 15.32 10.59 24.64
C LEU A 755 15.58 10.10 26.07
N ASP A 756 16.67 10.53 26.71
CA ASP A 756 16.96 10.18 28.10
C ASP A 756 16.11 10.96 29.12
N ASN A 757 15.64 12.16 28.75
CA ASN A 757 14.97 13.07 29.67
C ASN A 757 13.46 13.23 29.39
N LEU A 758 12.98 12.84 28.21
CA LEU A 758 11.60 13.08 27.78
C LEU A 758 10.94 11.76 27.34
N ASP A 759 9.86 11.36 28.02
CA ASP A 759 9.11 10.12 27.74
C ASP A 759 7.99 10.35 26.71
N HIS A 760 8.36 10.91 25.55
CA HIS A 760 7.43 11.29 24.49
C HIS A 760 7.80 10.64 23.15
N GLN A 761 6.79 10.17 22.40
CA GLN A 761 7.02 9.59 21.08
C GLN A 761 7.64 10.61 20.12
N THR A 762 8.77 10.21 19.53
CA THR A 762 9.63 11.10 18.76
C THR A 762 9.80 10.60 17.34
N MET A 763 9.65 11.49 16.36
CA MET A 763 10.02 11.25 14.97
C MET A 763 11.21 12.13 14.59
N ILE A 764 12.18 11.54 13.91
CA ILE A 764 13.44 12.18 13.52
C ILE A 764 13.55 12.12 12.00
N LEU A 765 13.67 13.29 11.38
CA LEU A 765 13.72 13.43 9.92
C LEU A 765 15.12 13.81 9.45
N PHE A 766 15.61 12.99 8.53
CA PHE A 766 16.92 13.11 7.90
C PHE A 766 16.79 13.50 6.43
N ASN A 767 17.78 14.21 5.89
CA ASN A 767 17.87 14.51 4.47
C ASN A 767 18.47 13.37 3.63
N SER A 768 19.03 12.34 4.28
CA SER A 768 19.75 11.23 3.64
C SER A 768 19.54 9.92 4.40
N LEU A 769 19.30 8.83 3.65
CA LEU A 769 19.25 7.47 4.21
C LEU A 769 20.60 7.02 4.76
N ASN A 770 21.71 7.50 4.19
CA ASN A 770 23.06 7.19 4.69
C ASN A 770 23.28 7.82 6.07
N THR A 771 22.94 9.09 6.23
CA THR A 771 23.00 9.78 7.54
C THR A 771 22.11 9.08 8.57
N LEU A 772 20.90 8.72 8.17
CA LEU A 772 19.97 7.97 9.03
C LEU A 772 20.57 6.65 9.50
N ALA A 773 21.14 5.85 8.59
CA ALA A 773 21.76 4.57 8.93
C ALA A 773 22.95 4.75 9.88
N LYS A 774 23.80 5.76 9.64
CA LYS A 774 24.97 6.06 10.50
C LYS A 774 24.62 6.58 11.88
N VAL A 775 23.55 7.36 12.01
CA VAL A 775 23.03 7.78 13.31
C VAL A 775 22.33 6.62 14.01
N TYR A 776 21.60 5.76 13.29
CA TYR A 776 21.01 4.54 13.85
C TYR A 776 22.07 3.61 14.45
N GLU A 777 23.16 3.33 13.72
CA GLU A 777 24.28 2.51 14.20
C GLU A 777 24.80 3.03 15.56
N ARG A 778 25.06 4.34 15.66
CA ARG A 778 25.52 4.98 16.91
C ARG A 778 24.49 4.92 18.02
N LEU A 779 23.21 5.13 17.73
CA LEU A 779 22.15 5.03 18.75
C LEU A 779 22.07 3.61 19.34
N MET A 780 22.36 2.57 18.54
CA MET A 780 22.46 1.18 19.02
C MET A 780 23.68 0.93 19.92
N GLU A 781 24.64 1.84 19.99
CA GLU A 781 25.79 1.78 20.90
C GLU A 781 25.51 2.46 22.24
N THR A 782 24.38 3.16 22.37
CA THR A 782 23.96 3.86 23.60
C THR A 782 22.93 3.06 24.40
N ASP A 783 22.68 3.48 25.65
CA ASP A 783 21.66 2.87 26.53
C ASP A 783 20.22 3.12 26.06
N VAL A 784 20.01 4.00 25.09
CA VAL A 784 18.69 4.31 24.53
C VAL A 784 18.03 3.06 23.94
N LYS A 785 18.79 2.12 23.36
CA LYS A 785 18.23 0.88 22.76
C LYS A 785 17.51 -0.04 23.75
N GLU A 786 17.89 0.04 25.03
CA GLU A 786 17.29 -0.80 26.09
C GLU A 786 15.98 -0.18 26.59
N LYS A 787 15.83 1.15 26.43
CA LYS A 787 14.66 1.93 26.89
C LYS A 787 13.63 2.19 25.78
N TRP A 788 14.09 2.34 24.54
CA TRP A 788 13.29 2.79 23.41
C TRP A 788 13.31 1.78 22.25
N GLU A 789 12.16 1.58 21.63
CA GLU A 789 12.04 0.87 20.36
C GLU A 789 12.45 1.79 19.21
N ILE A 790 13.67 1.62 18.70
CA ILE A 790 14.19 2.43 17.59
C ILE A 790 13.80 1.80 16.25
N LEU A 791 13.03 2.53 15.45
CA LEU A 791 12.50 2.11 14.16
C LEU A 791 13.13 2.97 13.06
N ALA A 792 14.03 2.39 12.28
CA ALA A 792 14.74 3.08 11.19
C ALA A 792 14.31 2.59 9.80
N GLN A 793 13.98 3.55 8.92
CA GLN A 793 13.70 3.32 7.50
C GLN A 793 14.89 2.65 6.80
N GLY A 794 14.61 1.59 6.04
CA GLY A 794 15.65 0.87 5.28
C GLY A 794 16.54 -0.06 6.12
N VAL A 795 16.40 -0.02 7.46
CA VAL A 795 17.22 -0.82 8.39
C VAL A 795 16.36 -1.83 9.16
N THR A 796 15.27 -1.39 9.79
CA THR A 796 14.47 -2.22 10.74
C THR A 796 13.19 -2.81 10.15
N GLY A 797 12.97 -2.65 8.85
CA GLY A 797 11.83 -3.21 8.12
C GLY A 797 11.31 -2.31 7.00
N SER A 798 10.24 -2.75 6.34
CA SER A 798 9.56 -1.94 5.33
C SER A 798 8.86 -0.74 5.94
N ASN A 799 8.68 0.33 5.14
CA ASN A 799 8.02 1.57 5.57
C ASN A 799 6.64 1.33 6.19
N GLU A 800 5.84 0.41 5.65
CA GLU A 800 4.53 0.08 6.22
C GLU A 800 4.64 -0.59 7.60
N LYS A 801 5.58 -1.52 7.76
CA LYS A 801 5.79 -2.25 9.02
C LYS A 801 6.28 -1.30 10.13
N ILE A 802 7.23 -0.43 9.83
CA ILE A 802 7.77 0.52 10.82
C ILE A 802 6.73 1.57 11.23
N LYS A 803 5.90 2.06 10.29
CA LYS A 803 4.79 2.97 10.61
C LYS A 803 3.77 2.32 11.55
N LYS A 804 3.37 1.06 11.25
CA LYS A 804 2.41 0.32 12.07
C LYS A 804 2.96 0.05 13.48
N ARG A 805 4.25 -0.29 13.60
CA ARG A 805 4.89 -0.48 14.91
C ARG A 805 4.96 0.82 15.69
N PHE A 806 5.39 1.91 15.08
CA PHE A 806 5.43 3.23 15.73
C PHE A 806 4.04 3.65 16.23
N ALA A 807 2.99 3.45 15.42
CA ALA A 807 1.62 3.80 15.81
C ALA A 807 1.05 2.99 16.99
N ILE A 808 1.59 1.81 17.26
CA ILE A 808 1.14 0.92 18.36
C ILE A 808 2.07 1.03 19.58
N GLY A 809 3.31 1.48 19.38
CA GLY A 809 4.30 1.65 20.45
C GLY A 809 3.90 2.74 21.45
N ARG A 810 4.53 2.70 22.63
CA ARG A 810 4.45 3.77 23.66
C ARG A 810 5.77 4.50 23.87
N ARG A 811 6.90 3.80 23.69
CA ARG A 811 8.27 4.33 23.72
C ARG A 811 9.00 3.97 22.45
N SER A 812 8.56 4.55 21.35
CA SER A 812 9.14 4.30 20.03
C SER A 812 9.72 5.57 19.44
N VAL A 813 10.86 5.43 18.77
CA VAL A 813 11.51 6.50 18.01
C VAL A 813 11.52 6.10 16.56
N LEU A 814 11.01 6.96 15.68
CA LEU A 814 10.98 6.70 14.25
C LEU A 814 11.99 7.57 13.51
N LEU A 815 12.97 6.93 12.89
CA LEU A 815 13.94 7.58 12.02
C LEU A 815 13.47 7.42 10.57
N GLY A 816 13.20 8.54 9.90
CA GLY A 816 12.73 8.59 8.52
C GLY A 816 13.50 9.59 7.66
N ALA A 817 13.57 9.33 6.36
CA ALA A 817 14.07 10.28 5.37
C ALA A 817 12.90 10.93 4.60
N ASN A 818 13.15 11.59 3.44
CA ASN A 818 12.17 12.37 2.67
C ASN A 818 10.77 11.73 2.55
N SER A 819 10.67 10.43 2.31
CA SER A 819 9.39 9.70 2.18
C SER A 819 8.48 9.72 3.44
N PHE A 820 9.00 10.09 4.61
CA PHE A 820 8.23 10.21 5.84
C PHE A 820 7.56 11.58 6.01
N TRP A 821 7.99 12.61 5.26
CA TRP A 821 7.36 13.94 5.27
C TRP A 821 5.97 13.97 4.65
N GLU A 822 5.64 13.03 3.74
CA GLU A 822 4.46 13.17 2.86
C GLU A 822 3.39 12.06 3.01
N GLY A 823 3.66 10.97 3.73
CA GLY A 823 2.74 9.80 3.71
C GLY A 823 2.47 9.09 5.03
N VAL A 824 2.38 9.82 6.16
CA VAL A 824 2.09 9.18 7.46
C VAL A 824 1.08 10.00 8.25
N ASP A 825 -0.13 9.45 8.39
CA ASP A 825 -1.09 9.91 9.36
C ASP A 825 -1.04 8.96 10.55
N PHE A 826 -0.57 9.47 11.69
CA PHE A 826 -0.56 8.72 12.94
C PHE A 826 -1.88 9.00 13.69
N PRO A 827 -2.46 8.04 14.41
CA PRO A 827 -3.63 8.28 15.26
C PRO A 827 -3.37 9.37 16.34
N LYS A 828 -4.43 9.82 17.03
CA LYS A 828 -4.35 10.84 18.09
C LYS A 828 -3.29 10.46 19.16
N LYS A 829 -2.49 11.45 19.59
CA LYS A 829 -1.43 11.36 20.62
C LYS A 829 -0.20 10.47 20.29
N VAL A 830 0.11 10.26 19.02
CA VAL A 830 1.24 9.37 18.62
C VAL A 830 2.53 10.12 18.27
N LEU A 831 2.47 11.44 18.04
CA LEU A 831 3.65 12.22 17.70
C LEU A 831 3.62 13.56 18.42
N GLU A 832 4.57 13.75 19.34
CA GLU A 832 4.66 14.95 20.18
C GLU A 832 5.97 15.72 19.92
N ILE A 833 7.04 15.00 19.59
CA ILE A 833 8.35 15.60 19.29
C ILE A 833 8.74 15.28 17.84
N LEU A 834 9.01 16.32 17.06
CA LEU A 834 9.60 16.23 15.73
C LEU A 834 11.00 16.81 15.72
N ILE A 835 12.02 15.98 15.51
CA ILE A 835 13.40 16.43 15.33
C ILE A 835 13.69 16.53 13.83
N VAL A 836 14.10 17.71 13.38
CA VAL A 836 14.50 17.95 11.99
C VAL A 836 15.99 18.24 11.99
N THR A 837 16.77 17.28 11.47
CA THR A 837 18.23 17.34 11.54
C THR A 837 18.83 18.40 10.62
N ARG A 838 18.19 18.67 9.48
CA ARG A 838 18.53 19.72 8.52
C ARG A 838 17.28 20.31 7.89
N ILE A 839 17.35 21.57 7.47
CA ILE A 839 16.32 22.18 6.62
C ILE A 839 16.10 21.26 5.41
N PRO A 840 14.84 20.86 5.11
CA PRO A 840 14.55 19.80 4.16
C PRO A 840 14.59 20.32 2.73
N PHE A 841 15.77 20.74 2.28
CA PHE A 841 16.01 20.98 0.88
C PHE A 841 16.07 19.65 0.14
N GLU A 842 15.38 19.59 -0.99
CA GLU A 842 15.51 18.48 -1.93
C GLU A 842 16.96 18.41 -2.43
N SER A 843 17.46 17.19 -2.60
CA SER A 843 18.84 16.99 -3.06
C SER A 843 18.95 17.43 -4.52
N PRO A 844 19.87 18.34 -4.89
CA PRO A 844 20.11 18.70 -6.30
C PRO A 844 20.60 17.52 -7.15
N GLU A 845 21.07 16.45 -6.51
CA GLU A 845 21.45 15.21 -7.18
C GLU A 845 20.26 14.30 -7.47
N GLN A 846 19.06 14.60 -6.93
CA GLN A 846 17.86 13.86 -7.30
C GLN A 846 17.48 14.16 -8.75
N PRO A 847 17.19 13.11 -9.55
CA PRO A 847 16.80 13.21 -10.96
C PRO A 847 15.80 14.30 -11.31
N ASP A 848 14.60 14.16 -10.76
CA ASP A 848 13.46 15.01 -11.12
C ASP A 848 13.71 16.45 -10.67
N VAL A 849 14.39 16.62 -9.53
CA VAL A 849 14.83 17.91 -9.00
C VAL A 849 15.82 18.55 -9.96
N LYS A 850 16.90 17.86 -10.34
CA LYS A 850 17.93 18.41 -11.23
C LYS A 850 17.37 18.81 -12.59
N ILE A 851 16.55 17.95 -13.20
CA ILE A 851 15.91 18.21 -14.49
C ILE A 851 15.03 19.46 -14.41
N LYS A 852 14.16 19.54 -13.39
CA LYS A 852 13.33 20.72 -13.13
C LYS A 852 14.18 21.97 -12.94
N GLN A 853 15.22 21.90 -12.11
CA GLN A 853 16.10 23.02 -11.82
C GLN A 853 16.84 23.51 -13.07
N ASP A 854 17.33 22.63 -13.92
CA ASP A 854 18.06 23.02 -15.13
C ASP A 854 17.13 23.66 -16.17
N ILE A 855 15.89 23.18 -16.32
CA ILE A 855 14.88 23.81 -17.17
C ILE A 855 14.52 25.20 -16.63
N LEU A 856 14.37 25.36 -15.32
CA LEU A 856 14.12 26.66 -14.70
C LEU A 856 15.30 27.63 -14.90
N LYS A 857 16.56 27.14 -14.87
CA LYS A 857 17.74 27.96 -15.19
C LYS A 857 17.74 28.42 -16.65
N GLN A 858 17.34 27.55 -17.59
CA GLN A 858 17.21 27.91 -19.01
C GLN A 858 16.14 28.98 -19.26
N GLN A 859 15.19 29.16 -18.34
CA GLN A 859 14.20 30.24 -18.36
C GLN A 859 14.68 31.51 -17.65
N ASP A 860 15.98 31.61 -17.33
CA ASP A 860 16.60 32.71 -16.58
C ASP A 860 15.99 32.95 -15.18
N LEU A 861 15.41 31.90 -14.57
CA LEU A 861 14.84 31.97 -13.22
C LEU A 861 15.87 31.59 -12.15
N ASN A 862 15.79 32.28 -11.00
CA ASN A 862 16.58 31.91 -9.83
C ASN A 862 15.96 30.68 -9.14
N VAL A 863 16.44 29.49 -9.50
CA VAL A 863 15.98 28.19 -8.98
C VAL A 863 15.82 28.15 -7.48
N PHE A 864 16.82 28.64 -6.73
CA PHE A 864 16.76 28.59 -5.28
C PHE A 864 15.55 29.36 -4.74
N LYS A 865 15.25 30.53 -5.32
CA LYS A 865 14.11 31.37 -4.91
C LYS A 865 12.77 30.84 -5.40
N VAL A 866 12.70 30.30 -6.61
CA VAL A 866 11.43 29.92 -7.25
C VAL A 866 11.05 28.45 -7.08
N ASP A 867 11.94 27.60 -6.53
CA ASP A 867 11.69 26.16 -6.38
C ASP A 867 12.29 25.60 -5.07
N SER A 868 13.62 25.63 -4.88
CA SER A 868 14.25 24.91 -3.76
C SER A 868 13.82 25.42 -2.37
N LEU A 869 13.82 26.75 -2.17
CA LEU A 869 13.37 27.37 -0.92
C LEU A 869 11.86 27.18 -0.71
N PRO A 870 11.01 27.43 -1.73
CA PRO A 870 9.60 27.08 -1.68
C PRO A 870 9.28 25.67 -1.19
N ASN A 871 9.85 24.63 -1.81
CA ASN A 871 9.58 23.24 -1.46
C ASN A 871 10.00 22.93 -0.01
N ALA A 872 11.14 23.44 0.44
CA ALA A 872 11.60 23.27 1.82
C ALA A 872 10.65 23.91 2.84
N ILE A 873 10.08 25.09 2.54
CA ILE A 873 9.08 25.75 3.38
C ILE A 873 7.80 24.92 3.45
N LEU A 874 7.34 24.40 2.31
CA LEU A 874 6.13 23.57 2.24
C LEU A 874 6.30 22.28 3.06
N GLN A 875 7.44 21.59 2.94
CA GLN A 875 7.73 20.38 3.73
C GLN A 875 7.76 20.67 5.24
N LEU A 876 8.40 21.77 5.68
CA LEU A 876 8.38 22.18 7.08
C LEU A 876 6.97 22.49 7.60
N ARG A 877 6.14 23.20 6.82
CA ARG A 877 4.73 23.47 7.16
C ARG A 877 3.93 22.18 7.28
N GLN A 878 4.16 21.21 6.39
CA GLN A 878 3.52 19.89 6.48
C GLN A 878 3.96 19.13 7.74
N GLY A 879 5.25 19.20 8.11
CA GLY A 879 5.75 18.65 9.38
C GLY A 879 5.05 19.23 10.60
N LEU A 880 4.89 20.55 10.66
CA LEU A 880 4.13 21.23 11.72
C LEU A 880 2.67 20.78 11.77
N GLY A 881 2.02 20.66 10.60
CA GLY A 881 0.64 20.20 10.49
C GLY A 881 0.40 18.77 11.00
N ARG A 882 1.46 17.95 11.14
CA ARG A 882 1.37 16.59 11.68
C ARG A 882 1.41 16.52 13.20
N LEU A 883 1.99 17.53 13.84
CA LEU A 883 2.05 17.63 15.30
C LEU A 883 0.69 18.01 15.89
N ILE A 884 -0.02 18.92 15.23
CA ILE A 884 -1.28 19.48 15.75
C ILE A 884 -2.45 19.04 14.86
N ARG A 885 -3.14 17.97 15.25
CA ARG A 885 -4.35 17.49 14.55
C ARG A 885 -5.63 17.99 15.21
N THR A 886 -5.63 18.12 16.53
CA THR A 886 -6.76 18.62 17.32
C THR A 886 -6.39 19.92 18.08
N PRO A 887 -7.38 20.74 18.49
CA PRO A 887 -7.12 21.93 19.29
C PRO A 887 -6.50 21.67 20.68
N ASN A 888 -6.43 20.41 21.12
CA ASN A 888 -5.83 20.02 22.41
C ASN A 888 -4.47 19.34 22.25
N ASP A 889 -4.09 18.96 21.03
CA ASP A 889 -2.78 18.38 20.78
C ASP A 889 -1.73 19.45 21.01
N ARG A 890 -0.61 19.08 21.64
CA ARG A 890 0.59 19.90 21.76
C ARG A 890 1.74 19.16 21.10
N GLY A 891 2.64 19.90 20.48
CA GLY A 891 3.80 19.28 19.84
C GLY A 891 4.92 20.27 19.60
N VAL A 892 6.15 19.77 19.61
CA VAL A 892 7.35 20.59 19.53
C VAL A 892 8.21 20.17 18.34
N ILE A 893 8.85 21.14 17.71
CA ILE A 893 9.90 20.89 16.72
C ILE A 893 11.24 21.26 17.32
N LEU A 894 12.20 20.35 17.24
CA LEU A 894 13.61 20.64 17.48
C LEU A 894 14.35 20.71 16.15
N LEU A 895 14.84 21.91 15.78
CA LEU A 895 15.61 22.13 14.57
C LEU A 895 17.11 22.09 14.90
N LEU A 896 17.84 21.12 14.35
CA LEU A 896 19.29 20.98 14.56
C LEU A 896 20.11 21.65 13.44
N ASP A 897 19.62 22.75 12.88
CA ASP A 897 20.23 23.44 11.74
C ASP A 897 20.33 24.95 11.97
N ASN A 898 21.55 25.44 12.25
CA ASN A 898 21.76 26.85 12.58
C ASN A 898 21.56 27.81 11.39
N ARG A 899 21.46 27.30 10.16
CA ARG A 899 21.26 28.12 8.94
C ARG A 899 19.93 28.86 8.95
N ILE A 900 18.95 28.36 9.70
CA ILE A 900 17.66 29.03 9.90
C ILE A 900 17.81 30.40 10.61
N LEU A 901 18.86 30.58 11.42
CA LEU A 901 19.18 31.84 12.09
C LEU A 901 20.26 32.64 11.35
N THR A 902 21.25 31.95 10.75
CA THR A 902 22.44 32.62 10.19
C THR A 902 22.30 33.04 8.73
N LYS A 903 21.44 32.41 7.92
CA LYS A 903 21.28 32.71 6.49
C LYS A 903 20.04 33.58 6.25
N ASN A 904 20.12 34.46 5.24
CA ASN A 904 19.02 35.37 4.88
C ASN A 904 17.69 34.65 4.56
N TYR A 905 17.75 33.48 3.93
CA TYR A 905 16.55 32.69 3.62
C TYR A 905 15.92 32.07 4.88
N GLY A 906 16.67 31.94 5.98
CA GLY A 906 16.15 31.43 7.25
C GLY A 906 15.03 32.32 7.78
N LYS A 907 15.19 33.64 7.68
CA LYS A 907 14.12 34.61 7.97
C LYS A 907 12.89 34.37 7.08
N THR A 908 13.07 34.14 5.77
CA THR A 908 11.97 33.83 4.86
C THR A 908 11.21 32.57 5.26
N ILE A 909 11.92 31.53 5.74
CA ILE A 909 11.31 30.29 6.25
C ILE A 909 10.46 30.63 7.48
N LEU A 910 11.04 31.27 8.49
CA LEU A 910 10.36 31.62 9.74
C LEU A 910 9.13 32.52 9.51
N ASP A 911 9.25 33.52 8.63
CA ASP A 911 8.15 34.42 8.25
C ASP A 911 7.01 33.69 7.49
N SER A 912 7.30 32.52 6.92
CA SER A 912 6.33 31.67 6.22
C SER A 912 5.64 30.64 7.12
N LEU A 913 6.09 30.49 8.37
CA LEU A 913 5.45 29.62 9.36
C LEU A 913 4.20 30.29 9.97
N PRO A 914 3.31 29.52 10.63
CA PRO A 914 2.12 30.07 11.30
C PRO A 914 2.45 31.27 12.19
N LYS A 915 1.68 32.36 12.04
CA LYS A 915 1.92 33.59 12.81
C LYS A 915 1.78 33.36 14.30
N GLY A 916 2.74 33.90 15.06
CA GLY A 916 2.76 33.79 16.53
C GLY A 916 3.35 32.49 17.06
N LEU A 917 3.90 31.62 16.19
CA LEU A 917 4.61 30.42 16.61
C LEU A 917 5.91 30.81 17.34
N PRO A 918 6.09 30.44 18.62
CA PRO A 918 7.32 30.74 19.36
C PRO A 918 8.51 30.00 18.77
N VAL A 919 9.58 30.76 18.53
CA VAL A 919 10.89 30.24 18.10
C VAL A 919 11.88 30.56 19.23
N ILE A 920 12.28 29.53 19.96
CA ILE A 920 13.08 29.63 21.19
C ILE A 920 14.50 29.18 20.88
N ASN A 921 15.47 30.03 21.19
CA ASN A 921 16.90 29.77 21.00
C ASN A 921 17.62 29.80 22.35
N GLU A 922 17.83 28.63 22.95
CA GLU A 922 18.37 28.47 24.31
C GLU A 922 19.31 27.25 24.40
N ASP A 923 19.95 27.06 25.55
CA ASP A 923 20.73 25.84 25.81
C ASP A 923 19.83 24.60 25.94
N MET A 924 20.42 23.41 25.75
CA MET A 924 19.64 22.17 25.75
C MET A 924 18.97 21.84 27.07
N ASP A 925 19.55 22.24 28.21
CA ASP A 925 18.96 21.95 29.52
C ASP A 925 17.69 22.78 29.71
N SER A 926 17.72 24.06 29.32
CA SER A 926 16.55 24.93 29.30
C SER A 926 15.49 24.45 28.30
N ILE A 927 15.89 24.04 27.09
CA ILE A 927 14.97 23.48 26.08
C ILE A 927 14.27 22.22 26.60
N LYS A 928 15.01 21.27 27.19
CA LYS A 928 14.44 20.02 27.73
C LYS A 928 13.39 20.32 28.81
N LYS A 929 13.69 21.26 29.71
CA LYS A 929 12.78 21.68 30.77
C LYS A 929 11.49 22.27 30.20
N ASP A 930 11.61 23.22 29.25
CA ASP A 930 10.43 23.85 28.63
C ASP A 930 9.63 22.86 27.77
N ILE A 931 10.26 21.89 27.09
CA ILE A 931 9.54 20.81 26.40
C ILE A 931 8.72 19.99 27.39
N ASN A 932 9.32 19.59 28.52
CA ASN A 932 8.63 18.80 29.54
C ASN A 932 7.47 19.57 30.17
N ASP A 933 7.65 20.86 30.47
CA ASP A 933 6.60 21.73 31.02
C ASP A 933 5.49 22.03 30.00
N PHE A 934 5.82 22.06 28.71
CA PHE A 934 4.87 22.36 27.64
C PHE A 934 4.04 21.14 27.22
N LEU A 935 4.62 19.94 27.19
CA LEU A 935 3.93 18.73 26.74
C LEU A 935 3.09 18.06 27.84
N ASN A 936 3.45 18.27 29.11
CA ASN A 936 2.66 17.85 30.28
C ASN A 936 1.60 18.89 30.69
#